data_AF-A0A7H8R4P3-F1
#
_entry.id   AF-A0A7H8R4P3-F1
#
_cell.length_a   1.000
_cell.length_b   1.000
_cell.length_c   1.000
_cell.angle_alpha   90.00
_cell.angle_beta   90.00
_cell.angle_gamma   90.00
#
_symmetry.space_group_name_H-M   'P 1'
#
loop_
_entity.id
_entity.type
_entity.pdbx_description
1 polymer ?
#
loop_
_entity_poly.entity_id
_entity_poly.type
_entity_poly.pdbx_seq_one_letter_code
_entity_poly.pdbx_strand_id
1 'polypeptide(L)'
;MKAVVTKSPKQAVLVSDRPIPKLRDGYILVKTTAVALNPTDWKGYTSNSIEDGALVGVDYSGIVEEVGPNVSKPFEKGDHVAGFVHGCNISQLEDGAFAEYIVAKESMSTKVPDSLTTEQAATLGCGVSTVGQGLYEPGYGLELALPSNPIKTPEPLLIYGGSTATGTLGIQFAGASGYSVITTCSPKNFELVKSLGAVEVFDYNDPECGKKIKEYTKNGLKYAWDCVSTPEAAEICAQALTSEPGARYGTILGPKFPRDDVTYTATLAYRGTGEDFTKGGKLFTDNQKHADFQIKWWDIARTLLAAGRVRPHPLLNPVERVASQPENPFSQLITNQEIAIVPSFTLESGVTLYNVPIAYTSRGNLSPKGDNALVICHALSGSADVADWWGPLLGGPGQAFDVTRFFVICLNSLGSPYGSASAVTDKDGDPTKGRYGPEFPLTTVRDDVRIHRLVLDDLGVTQIAAVVGGSMGGMLTLEYAYFGKEYVRAIVPIATSARHSAWCISWGEAQRQSIYSDPKYEDGYYTFDDPPATGLGAARMSALLTYRSRNSFESRFGRNVPDPSKRQNINGAIKPPSPPSNEHWVVHNDGHKSTRSSQPPSQCNSPNPTENNAEIEFTDPQFNGTTTFTKRVRPTTYFSAQSYLRYQGEKFVTRFDSNCYIAITRKLDTHDISRHRASPDSATPVQDALAQIEQPALVMGIESDGLFTFEEQKEVAAGISDSRLKTIDSPEGHDAFLLQFEQVNRYILEFFREVLPDIMSTPDADGAAVPDGVGQITKNSTFGEAEVEDITAW
;
A
#
# COMPACT_ATOMS: atom_id res chain seq x y z
N MET A 1 -2.74 34.48 -19.29
CA MET A 1 -2.67 33.02 -19.12
C MET A 1 -1.79 32.72 -17.93
N LYS A 2 -2.01 31.59 -17.26
CA LYS A 2 -1.15 31.11 -16.18
C LYS A 2 0.15 30.57 -16.75
N ALA A 3 1.26 30.89 -16.09
CA ALA A 3 2.58 30.45 -16.48
C ALA A 3 3.55 30.47 -15.29
N VAL A 4 4.55 29.59 -15.32
CA VAL A 4 5.67 29.62 -14.36
C VAL A 4 6.87 30.30 -15.03
N VAL A 5 7.33 31.40 -14.46
CA VAL A 5 8.42 32.21 -15.01
C VAL A 5 9.54 32.39 -14.01
N THR A 6 10.77 32.58 -14.49
CA THR A 6 11.93 32.93 -13.67
C THR A 6 11.75 34.34 -13.09
N LYS A 7 12.22 34.56 -11.85
CA LYS A 7 12.28 35.89 -11.23
C LYS A 7 13.70 36.32 -10.88
N SER A 8 14.46 35.40 -10.29
CA SER A 8 15.87 35.58 -9.93
C SER A 8 16.53 34.20 -9.76
N PRO A 9 17.87 34.08 -9.72
CA PRO A 9 18.54 32.80 -9.49
C PRO A 9 17.91 32.03 -8.33
N LYS A 10 17.55 30.76 -8.57
CA LYS A 10 16.83 29.88 -7.62
C LYS A 10 15.39 30.29 -7.26
N GLN A 11 14.78 31.21 -8.01
CA GLN A 11 13.41 31.68 -7.79
C GLN A 11 12.59 31.69 -9.09
N ALA A 12 11.48 30.95 -9.08
CA ALA A 12 10.44 31.00 -10.10
C ALA A 12 9.09 31.34 -9.44
N VAL A 13 8.19 31.97 -10.21
CA VAL A 13 6.88 32.42 -9.72
C VAL A 13 5.78 32.01 -10.68
N LEU A 14 4.61 31.68 -10.14
CA LEU A 14 3.38 31.54 -10.91
C LEU A 14 2.82 32.93 -11.20
N VAL A 15 2.68 33.27 -12.47
CA VAL A 15 1.96 34.47 -12.95
C VAL A 15 0.63 34.06 -13.56
N SER A 16 -0.39 34.92 -13.49
CA SER A 16 -1.74 34.64 -14.00
C SER A 16 -2.14 35.50 -15.22
N ASP A 17 -1.34 36.51 -15.54
CA ASP A 17 -1.60 37.56 -16.52
C ASP A 17 -0.61 37.58 -17.70
N ARG A 18 0.19 36.52 -17.88
CA ARG A 18 1.13 36.42 -19.01
C ARG A 18 0.36 36.48 -20.34
N PRO A 19 0.83 37.24 -21.34
CA PRO A 19 0.27 37.20 -22.70
C PRO A 19 0.47 35.83 -23.36
N ILE A 20 -0.42 35.44 -24.28
CA ILE A 20 -0.19 34.26 -25.14
C ILE A 20 1.06 34.55 -26.01
N PRO A 21 2.00 33.60 -26.17
CA PRO A 21 3.22 33.83 -26.93
C PRO A 21 2.95 34.14 -28.39
N LYS A 22 3.82 34.94 -29.01
CA LYS A 22 3.67 35.25 -30.43
C LYS A 22 4.04 34.05 -31.29
N LEU A 23 3.14 33.65 -32.19
CA LEU A 23 3.40 32.58 -33.14
C LEU A 23 4.49 33.01 -34.16
N ARG A 24 5.50 32.16 -34.33
CA ARG A 24 6.71 32.41 -35.14
C ARG A 24 6.78 31.45 -36.34
N ASP A 25 7.65 31.75 -37.31
CA ASP A 25 7.93 30.88 -38.44
C ASP A 25 8.48 29.51 -38.00
N GLY A 26 7.89 28.43 -38.51
CA GLY A 26 8.22 27.05 -38.17
C GLY A 26 7.76 26.61 -36.77
N TYR A 27 6.86 27.36 -36.13
CA TYR A 27 6.26 27.02 -34.83
C TYR A 27 4.78 26.70 -34.94
N ILE A 28 4.31 25.93 -33.96
CA ILE A 28 2.89 25.71 -33.68
C ILE A 28 2.54 26.35 -32.32
N LEU A 29 1.35 26.93 -32.20
CA LEU A 29 0.77 27.33 -30.93
C LEU A 29 0.05 26.12 -30.34
N VAL A 30 0.38 25.76 -29.11
CA VAL A 30 -0.18 24.57 -28.43
C VAL A 30 -0.84 25.00 -27.14
N LYS A 31 -2.06 24.53 -26.92
CA LYS A 31 -2.70 24.56 -25.61
C LYS A 31 -2.23 23.35 -24.80
N THR A 32 -1.39 23.60 -23.81
CA THR A 32 -0.77 22.56 -22.99
C THR A 32 -1.82 21.88 -22.11
N THR A 33 -1.77 20.55 -22.04
CA THR A 33 -2.68 19.74 -21.22
C THR A 33 -1.92 18.94 -20.16
N ALA A 34 -0.69 18.49 -20.47
CA ALA A 34 0.22 17.90 -19.50
C ALA A 34 1.66 18.37 -19.75
N VAL A 35 2.48 18.36 -18.70
CA VAL A 35 3.91 18.66 -18.74
C VAL A 35 4.67 17.61 -17.93
N ALA A 36 5.94 17.37 -18.26
CA ALA A 36 6.82 16.49 -17.48
C ALA A 36 7.92 17.29 -16.80
N LEU A 37 8.29 16.87 -15.59
CA LEU A 37 9.40 17.45 -14.83
C LEU A 37 10.71 16.72 -15.14
N ASN A 38 11.70 17.49 -15.59
CA ASN A 38 13.03 17.00 -15.93
C ASN A 38 14.08 17.61 -15.00
N PRO A 39 15.25 16.96 -14.81
CA PRO A 39 16.37 17.57 -14.11
C PRO A 39 16.81 18.93 -14.69
N THR A 40 16.64 19.13 -16.00
CA THR A 40 16.97 20.40 -16.67
C THR A 40 16.08 21.56 -16.20
N ASP A 41 14.84 21.29 -15.77
CA ASP A 41 13.90 22.33 -15.39
C ASP A 41 14.34 23.04 -14.12
N TRP A 42 14.82 22.29 -13.12
CA TRP A 42 15.35 22.88 -11.89
C TRP A 42 16.83 23.28 -12.00
N LYS A 43 17.65 22.52 -12.72
CA LYS A 43 19.06 22.91 -12.96
C LYS A 43 19.16 24.23 -13.73
N GLY A 44 18.25 24.47 -14.67
CA GLY A 44 18.22 25.67 -15.51
C GLY A 44 18.19 26.98 -14.71
N TYR A 45 17.31 27.12 -13.72
CA TYR A 45 17.19 28.38 -12.95
C TYR A 45 18.07 28.46 -11.70
N THR A 46 18.75 27.37 -11.31
CA THR A 46 19.88 27.46 -10.36
C THR A 46 21.15 28.06 -10.96
N SER A 47 21.19 28.21 -12.29
CA SER A 47 22.30 28.86 -12.98
C SER A 47 22.33 30.37 -12.71
N ASN A 48 23.52 30.96 -12.64
CA ASN A 48 23.70 32.40 -12.46
C ASN A 48 23.37 33.21 -13.73
N SER A 49 22.82 32.59 -14.78
CA SER A 49 22.57 33.18 -16.10
C SER A 49 21.10 33.16 -16.45
N ILE A 50 20.24 33.60 -15.52
CA ILE A 50 18.80 33.72 -15.77
C ILE A 50 18.33 35.18 -15.83
N GLU A 51 17.40 35.42 -16.74
CA GLU A 51 16.70 36.69 -16.92
C GLU A 51 15.34 36.65 -16.21
N ASP A 52 14.83 37.80 -15.77
CA ASP A 52 13.47 37.93 -15.22
C ASP A 52 12.44 37.67 -16.34
N GLY A 53 11.44 36.82 -16.07
CA GLY A 53 10.31 36.57 -16.96
C GLY A 53 10.49 35.48 -18.02
N ALA A 54 11.59 34.73 -18.04
CA ALA A 54 11.77 33.59 -18.92
C ALA A 54 10.81 32.44 -18.53
N LEU A 55 10.17 31.81 -19.52
CA LEU A 55 9.23 30.71 -19.26
C LEU A 55 9.98 29.41 -18.89
N VAL A 56 9.47 28.68 -17.90
CA VAL A 56 10.11 27.47 -17.36
C VAL A 56 9.55 26.21 -18.06
N GLY A 57 10.31 25.11 -18.01
CA GLY A 57 9.84 23.79 -18.45
C GLY A 57 10.26 23.44 -19.88
N VAL A 58 10.54 22.16 -20.12
CA VAL A 58 10.95 21.68 -21.46
C VAL A 58 9.96 20.75 -22.13
N ASP A 59 9.24 19.93 -21.38
CA ASP A 59 8.44 18.85 -21.93
C ASP A 59 6.94 19.14 -21.84
N TYR A 60 6.23 18.86 -22.92
CA TYR A 60 4.80 19.13 -23.01
C TYR A 60 4.05 18.08 -23.83
N SER A 61 2.75 17.97 -23.54
CA SER A 61 1.76 17.43 -24.46
C SER A 61 0.50 18.29 -24.43
N GLY A 62 -0.13 18.49 -25.59
CA GLY A 62 -1.29 19.38 -25.72
C GLY A 62 -1.89 19.39 -27.10
N ILE A 63 -2.84 20.31 -27.32
CA ILE A 63 -3.61 20.42 -28.55
C ILE A 63 -3.12 21.61 -29.37
N VAL A 64 -2.89 21.41 -30.68
CA VAL A 64 -2.54 22.50 -31.60
C VAL A 64 -3.70 23.47 -31.73
N GLU A 65 -3.47 24.75 -31.44
CA GLU A 65 -4.45 25.82 -31.57
C GLU A 65 -4.30 26.59 -32.87
N GLU A 66 -3.07 26.74 -33.34
CA GLU A 66 -2.72 27.47 -34.57
C GLU A 66 -1.37 26.95 -35.12
N VAL A 67 -1.24 26.94 -36.44
CA VAL A 67 -0.02 26.51 -37.14
C VAL A 67 0.62 27.75 -37.78
N GLY A 68 1.88 28.00 -37.45
CA GLY A 68 2.61 29.17 -37.94
C GLY A 68 3.04 29.05 -39.41
N PRO A 69 3.54 30.14 -40.00
CA PRO A 69 4.09 30.13 -41.35
C PRO A 69 5.27 29.16 -41.48
N ASN A 70 5.48 28.61 -42.68
CA ASN A 70 6.66 27.79 -43.02
C ASN A 70 6.86 26.53 -42.17
N VAL A 71 5.81 26.01 -41.53
CA VAL A 71 5.80 24.68 -40.91
C VAL A 71 5.72 23.62 -42.00
N SER A 72 6.73 22.75 -42.09
CA SER A 72 6.84 21.69 -43.09
C SER A 72 6.07 20.40 -42.72
N LYS A 73 5.92 20.11 -41.43
CA LYS A 73 5.16 18.96 -40.93
C LYS A 73 3.65 19.18 -41.10
N PRO A 74 2.85 18.13 -41.37
CA PRO A 74 1.40 18.25 -41.62
C PRO A 74 0.61 18.40 -40.31
N PHE A 75 0.88 19.44 -39.54
CA PHE A 75 0.11 19.80 -38.35
C PHE A 75 -1.15 20.57 -38.73
N GLU A 76 -2.23 20.33 -37.99
CA GLU A 76 -3.52 20.99 -38.12
C GLU A 76 -4.05 21.38 -36.75
N LYS A 77 -4.91 22.41 -36.70
CA LYS A 77 -5.61 22.78 -35.48
C LYS A 77 -6.42 21.58 -34.96
N GLY A 78 -6.30 21.28 -33.68
CA GLY A 78 -6.95 20.14 -33.02
C GLY A 78 -6.08 18.89 -32.92
N ASP A 79 -4.92 18.85 -33.58
CA ASP A 79 -3.98 17.74 -33.42
C ASP A 79 -3.48 17.63 -31.97
N HIS A 80 -3.45 16.41 -31.45
CA HIS A 80 -2.75 16.09 -30.20
C HIS A 80 -1.25 15.91 -30.48
N VAL A 81 -0.44 16.76 -29.86
CA VAL A 81 1.01 16.83 -30.06
C VAL A 81 1.77 16.72 -28.75
N ALA A 82 3.01 16.26 -28.84
CA ALA A 82 3.98 16.29 -27.76
C ALA A 82 5.35 16.68 -28.32
N GLY A 83 6.22 17.17 -27.44
CA GLY A 83 7.54 17.59 -27.87
C GLY A 83 8.38 18.22 -26.78
N PHE A 84 9.45 18.88 -27.24
CA PHE A 84 10.45 19.51 -26.41
C PHE A 84 10.63 20.97 -26.82
N VAL A 85 10.62 21.87 -25.83
CA VAL A 85 10.86 23.31 -26.00
C VAL A 85 12.03 23.78 -25.14
N HIS A 86 12.59 24.94 -25.47
CA HIS A 86 13.73 25.48 -24.73
C HIS A 86 13.25 26.18 -23.45
N GLY A 87 13.18 25.46 -22.32
CA GLY A 87 12.91 26.05 -21.01
C GLY A 87 14.02 27.01 -20.55
N CYS A 88 13.64 28.09 -19.86
CA CYS A 88 14.52 29.15 -19.37
C CYS A 88 15.41 29.75 -20.48
N ASN A 89 14.87 29.93 -21.68
CA ASN A 89 15.61 30.46 -22.82
C ASN A 89 15.86 31.97 -22.69
N ILE A 90 17.09 32.37 -22.38
CA ILE A 90 17.45 33.80 -22.31
C ILE A 90 17.54 34.48 -23.69
N SER A 91 17.65 33.70 -24.77
CA SER A 91 17.64 34.21 -26.14
C SER A 91 16.21 34.43 -26.66
N GLN A 92 15.21 33.83 -26.02
CA GLN A 92 13.80 34.00 -26.33
C GLN A 92 12.94 33.69 -25.11
N LEU A 93 12.59 34.73 -24.33
CA LEU A 93 11.92 34.59 -23.03
C LEU A 93 10.52 33.95 -23.10
N GLU A 94 9.92 33.90 -24.29
CA GLU A 94 8.64 33.27 -24.54
C GLU A 94 8.71 31.73 -24.57
N ASP A 95 9.89 31.14 -24.73
CA ASP A 95 10.05 29.69 -24.84
C ASP A 95 10.04 28.99 -23.47
N GLY A 96 9.25 27.93 -23.37
CA GLY A 96 9.12 27.08 -22.20
C GLY A 96 7.79 26.32 -22.22
N ALA A 97 7.69 25.25 -21.41
CA ALA A 97 6.54 24.35 -21.43
C ALA A 97 5.48 24.67 -20.35
N PHE A 98 5.87 25.31 -19.25
CA PHE A 98 5.01 25.49 -18.07
C PHE A 98 4.10 26.71 -18.20
N ALA A 99 3.26 26.70 -19.23
CA ALA A 99 2.19 27.67 -19.45
C ALA A 99 0.96 26.99 -20.09
N GLU A 100 -0.21 27.62 -19.94
CA GLU A 100 -1.45 27.14 -20.56
C GLU A 100 -1.38 27.14 -22.10
N TYR A 101 -0.63 28.08 -22.69
CA TYR A 101 -0.33 28.13 -24.12
C TYR A 101 1.16 28.34 -24.33
N ILE A 102 1.74 27.56 -25.25
CA ILE A 102 3.17 27.61 -25.59
C ILE A 102 3.35 27.65 -27.11
N VAL A 103 4.52 28.08 -27.55
CA VAL A 103 4.96 27.86 -28.93
C VAL A 103 5.99 26.75 -28.97
N ALA A 104 5.84 25.81 -29.90
CA ALA A 104 6.77 24.69 -30.07
C ALA A 104 7.26 24.60 -31.52
N LYS A 105 8.56 24.37 -31.70
CA LYS A 105 9.19 24.28 -33.03
C LYS A 105 8.87 22.94 -33.65
N GLU A 106 8.50 22.93 -34.94
CA GLU A 106 8.15 21.68 -35.64
C GLU A 106 9.25 20.61 -35.57
N SER A 107 10.53 21.01 -35.52
CA SER A 107 11.66 20.08 -35.47
C SER A 107 11.69 19.24 -34.19
N MET A 108 11.07 19.75 -33.12
CA MET A 108 11.05 19.14 -31.78
C MET A 108 9.66 18.66 -31.36
N SER A 109 8.70 18.66 -32.30
CA SER A 109 7.30 18.28 -32.04
C SER A 109 6.88 17.11 -32.94
N THR A 110 5.96 16.30 -32.42
CA THR A 110 5.36 15.19 -33.17
C THR A 110 3.88 15.02 -32.80
N LYS A 111 3.09 14.45 -33.73
CA LYS A 111 1.72 14.01 -33.41
C LYS A 111 1.79 12.81 -32.48
N VAL A 112 0.99 12.83 -31.43
CA VAL A 112 0.91 11.73 -30.46
C VAL A 112 0.14 10.57 -31.10
N PRO A 113 0.67 9.34 -31.08
CA PRO A 113 -0.10 8.17 -31.49
C PRO A 113 -1.29 7.92 -30.55
N ASP A 114 -2.44 7.51 -31.10
CA ASP A 114 -3.68 7.24 -30.34
C ASP A 114 -3.52 6.21 -29.21
N SER A 115 -2.45 5.41 -29.25
CA SER A 115 -2.13 4.42 -28.22
C SER A 115 -1.54 5.01 -26.94
N LEU A 116 -1.22 6.31 -26.91
CA LEU A 116 -0.58 6.97 -25.76
C LEU A 116 -1.52 7.99 -25.12
N THR A 117 -1.54 8.02 -23.78
CA THR A 117 -2.23 9.08 -23.04
C THR A 117 -1.45 10.40 -23.14
N THR A 118 -2.10 11.51 -22.83
CA THR A 118 -1.47 12.85 -22.77
C THR A 118 -0.29 12.89 -21.79
N GLU A 119 -0.42 12.26 -20.63
CA GLU A 119 0.62 12.20 -19.59
C GLU A 119 1.81 11.36 -20.06
N GLN A 120 1.55 10.20 -20.65
CA GLN A 120 2.59 9.36 -21.25
C GLN A 120 3.34 10.12 -22.35
N ALA A 121 2.62 10.82 -23.22
CA ALA A 121 3.19 11.58 -24.32
C ALA A 121 4.04 12.76 -23.82
N ALA A 122 3.63 13.43 -22.73
CA ALA A 122 4.40 14.51 -22.13
C ALA A 122 5.80 14.08 -21.66
N THR A 123 6.00 12.80 -21.32
CA THR A 123 7.32 12.29 -20.89
C THR A 123 8.32 12.06 -22.03
N LEU A 124 7.89 12.18 -23.29
CA LEU A 124 8.72 11.82 -24.44
C LEU A 124 9.71 12.89 -24.86
N GLY A 125 9.37 14.18 -24.71
CA GLY A 125 10.06 15.32 -25.34
C GLY A 125 11.58 15.28 -25.28
N CYS A 126 12.13 15.64 -24.13
CA CYS A 126 13.56 15.73 -23.87
C CYS A 126 14.24 14.38 -24.05
N GLY A 127 13.61 13.31 -23.57
CA GLY A 127 14.14 11.94 -23.64
C GLY A 127 14.38 11.46 -25.08
N VAL A 128 13.36 11.53 -25.93
CA VAL A 128 13.44 11.10 -27.34
C VAL A 128 14.45 11.94 -28.10
N SER A 129 14.42 13.27 -27.93
CA SER A 129 15.36 14.17 -28.61
C SER A 129 16.83 13.89 -28.20
N THR A 130 17.05 13.65 -26.91
CA THR A 130 18.36 13.34 -26.34
C THR A 130 18.89 12.00 -26.83
N VAL A 131 18.05 10.96 -26.88
CA VAL A 131 18.41 9.66 -27.45
C VAL A 131 18.77 9.78 -28.93
N GLY A 132 17.94 10.47 -29.71
CA GLY A 132 18.21 10.71 -31.13
C GLY A 132 19.57 11.32 -31.36
N GLN A 133 19.81 12.42 -30.67
CA GLN A 133 21.04 13.19 -30.80
C GLN A 133 22.26 12.41 -30.27
N GLY A 134 22.15 11.82 -29.08
CA GLY A 134 23.26 11.14 -28.40
C GLY A 134 23.67 9.84 -29.07
N LEU A 135 22.72 9.04 -29.55
CA LEU A 135 23.02 7.75 -30.16
C LEU A 135 23.27 7.84 -31.67
N TYR A 136 22.53 8.66 -32.41
CA TYR A 136 22.46 8.51 -33.88
C TYR A 136 22.98 9.71 -34.69
N GLU A 137 23.08 10.91 -34.13
CA GLU A 137 23.39 12.10 -34.93
C GLU A 137 24.83 12.08 -35.51
N PRO A 138 25.00 12.15 -36.85
CA PRO A 138 26.32 12.16 -37.50
C PRO A 138 27.19 13.34 -37.07
N GLY A 139 28.45 13.07 -36.70
CA GLY A 139 29.41 14.10 -36.29
C GLY A 139 29.11 14.75 -34.94
N TYR A 140 28.19 14.17 -34.16
CA TYR A 140 27.79 14.72 -32.87
C TYR A 140 27.60 13.64 -31.79
N GLY A 141 26.83 12.58 -32.07
CA GLY A 141 26.55 11.49 -31.13
C GLY A 141 27.52 10.31 -31.26
N LEU A 142 27.05 9.11 -30.89
CA LEU A 142 27.78 7.86 -31.08
C LEU A 142 27.77 7.35 -32.53
N GLU A 143 26.88 7.90 -33.36
CA GLU A 143 26.70 7.55 -34.79
C GLU A 143 26.34 6.08 -35.00
N LEU A 144 25.43 5.57 -34.18
CA LEU A 144 24.86 4.24 -34.35
C LEU A 144 24.00 4.18 -35.62
N ALA A 145 23.80 2.97 -36.14
CA ALA A 145 22.84 2.75 -37.22
C ALA A 145 21.42 3.12 -36.77
N LEU A 146 20.64 3.82 -37.61
CA LEU A 146 19.27 4.19 -37.26
C LEU A 146 18.35 2.95 -37.18
N PRO A 147 17.25 3.00 -36.41
CA PRO A 147 16.26 1.92 -36.37
C PRO A 147 15.61 1.61 -37.73
N SER A 148 15.64 2.57 -38.67
CA SER A 148 15.17 2.40 -40.05
C SER A 148 16.14 1.61 -40.94
N ASN A 149 17.39 1.43 -40.51
CA ASN A 149 18.42 0.63 -41.18
C ASN A 149 19.30 -0.10 -40.15
N PRO A 150 18.74 -1.10 -39.44
CA PRO A 150 19.42 -1.76 -38.32
C PRO A 150 20.64 -2.56 -38.77
N ILE A 151 21.62 -2.73 -37.86
CA ILE A 151 22.79 -3.57 -38.11
C ILE A 151 22.39 -5.06 -38.22
N LYS A 152 23.09 -5.80 -39.07
CA LYS A 152 22.82 -7.23 -39.30
C LYS A 152 23.50 -8.15 -38.29
N THR A 153 24.67 -7.73 -37.81
CA THR A 153 25.46 -8.46 -36.82
C THR A 153 25.40 -7.65 -35.53
N PRO A 154 24.78 -8.17 -34.46
CA PRO A 154 24.67 -7.44 -33.20
C PRO A 154 26.04 -7.10 -32.62
N GLU A 155 26.26 -5.83 -32.31
CA GLU A 155 27.42 -5.34 -31.57
C GLU A 155 27.00 -4.91 -30.15
N PRO A 156 27.85 -5.09 -29.13
CA PRO A 156 27.54 -4.66 -27.78
C PRO A 156 27.54 -3.13 -27.65
N LEU A 157 26.53 -2.61 -26.96
CA LEU A 157 26.39 -1.20 -26.58
C LEU A 157 26.08 -1.12 -25.09
N LEU A 158 26.78 -0.25 -24.36
CA LEU A 158 26.46 0.05 -22.97
C LEU A 158 25.56 1.29 -22.91
N ILE A 159 24.36 1.14 -22.36
CA ILE A 159 23.52 2.25 -21.91
C ILE A 159 23.68 2.33 -20.39
N TYR A 160 24.49 3.25 -19.89
CA TYR A 160 24.70 3.39 -18.45
C TYR A 160 23.53 4.14 -17.80
N GLY A 161 22.98 3.60 -16.69
CA GLY A 161 21.80 4.13 -16.03
C GLY A 161 20.49 3.76 -16.71
N GLY A 162 20.31 2.49 -17.06
CA GLY A 162 19.19 1.98 -17.86
C GLY A 162 17.80 2.20 -17.28
N SER A 163 17.68 2.32 -15.95
CA SER A 163 16.40 2.55 -15.29
C SER A 163 15.99 4.03 -15.22
N THR A 164 16.76 4.94 -15.81
CA THR A 164 16.36 6.35 -15.95
C THR A 164 15.36 6.52 -17.10
N ALA A 165 14.58 7.61 -17.11
CA ALA A 165 13.64 7.88 -18.21
C ALA A 165 14.34 7.87 -19.58
N THR A 166 15.50 8.55 -19.69
CA THR A 166 16.32 8.55 -20.91
C THR A 166 16.94 7.17 -21.20
N GLY A 167 17.42 6.46 -20.17
CA GLY A 167 18.01 5.12 -20.31
C GLY A 167 17.02 4.09 -20.84
N THR A 168 15.79 4.08 -20.33
CA THR A 168 14.73 3.15 -20.78
C THR A 168 14.37 3.35 -22.25
N LEU A 169 14.38 4.60 -22.75
CA LEU A 169 14.22 4.90 -24.18
C LEU A 169 15.46 4.46 -24.97
N GLY A 170 16.66 4.78 -24.47
CA GLY A 170 17.94 4.41 -25.09
C GLY A 170 18.08 2.92 -25.34
N ILE A 171 17.69 2.08 -24.36
CA ILE A 171 17.68 0.61 -24.49
C ILE A 171 16.79 0.19 -25.65
N GLN A 172 15.54 0.65 -25.68
CA GLN A 172 14.57 0.22 -26.68
C GLN A 172 14.95 0.69 -28.10
N PHE A 173 15.39 1.94 -28.25
CA PHE A 173 15.80 2.46 -29.55
C PHE A 173 17.07 1.78 -30.08
N ALA A 174 18.07 1.56 -29.23
CA ALA A 174 19.29 0.86 -29.64
C ALA A 174 19.01 -0.62 -29.98
N GLY A 175 18.16 -1.28 -29.21
CA GLY A 175 17.67 -2.62 -29.52
C GLY A 175 16.93 -2.67 -30.87
N ALA A 176 16.08 -1.67 -31.15
CA ALA A 176 15.40 -1.55 -32.45
C ALA A 176 16.38 -1.33 -33.63
N SER A 177 17.57 -0.84 -33.34
CA SER A 177 18.67 -0.67 -34.31
C SER A 177 19.56 -1.92 -34.46
N GLY A 178 19.28 -3.00 -33.72
CA GLY A 178 19.98 -4.28 -33.81
C GLY A 178 21.17 -4.46 -32.86
N TYR A 179 21.40 -3.53 -31.93
CA TYR A 179 22.49 -3.63 -30.95
C TYR A 179 22.14 -4.58 -29.79
N SER A 180 23.17 -5.26 -29.26
CA SER A 180 23.05 -6.02 -28.01
C SER A 180 23.25 -5.08 -26.83
N VAL A 181 22.14 -4.60 -26.25
CA VAL A 181 22.18 -3.57 -25.22
C VAL A 181 22.51 -4.16 -23.86
N ILE A 182 23.63 -3.75 -23.29
CA ILE A 182 24.03 -4.01 -21.91
C ILE A 182 23.71 -2.73 -21.11
N THR A 183 23.32 -2.88 -19.84
CA THR A 183 22.99 -1.70 -19.02
C THR A 183 23.39 -1.83 -17.56
N THR A 184 23.29 -0.73 -16.83
CA THR A 184 23.51 -0.65 -15.39
C THR A 184 22.31 -0.03 -14.68
N CYS A 185 21.93 -0.58 -13.53
CA CYS A 185 20.94 0.00 -12.61
C CYS A 185 21.05 -0.68 -11.23
N SER A 186 20.26 -0.25 -10.24
CA SER A 186 20.19 -0.97 -8.97
C SER A 186 19.42 -2.30 -9.15
N PRO A 187 19.71 -3.36 -8.38
CA PRO A 187 19.10 -4.69 -8.54
C PRO A 187 17.58 -4.71 -8.62
N LYS A 188 16.90 -3.85 -7.85
CA LYS A 188 15.42 -3.72 -7.86
C LYS A 188 14.82 -3.38 -9.23
N ASN A 189 15.61 -2.82 -10.16
CA ASN A 189 15.16 -2.41 -11.49
C ASN A 189 15.61 -3.37 -12.61
N PHE A 190 16.21 -4.52 -12.29
CA PHE A 190 16.74 -5.45 -13.29
C PHE A 190 15.64 -5.98 -14.21
N GLU A 191 14.52 -6.41 -13.63
CA GLU A 191 13.38 -6.91 -14.40
C GLU A 191 12.80 -5.86 -15.35
N LEU A 192 12.71 -4.60 -14.90
CA LEU A 192 12.27 -3.50 -15.75
C LEU A 192 13.15 -3.38 -16.99
N VAL A 193 14.47 -3.22 -16.82
CA VAL A 193 15.36 -2.96 -17.97
C VAL A 193 15.52 -4.19 -18.89
N LYS A 194 15.44 -5.42 -18.34
CA LYS A 194 15.41 -6.66 -19.13
C LYS A 194 14.14 -6.74 -19.97
N SER A 195 12.98 -6.39 -19.39
CA SER A 195 11.70 -6.36 -20.13
C SER A 195 11.70 -5.38 -21.31
N LEU A 196 12.58 -4.36 -21.27
CA LEU A 196 12.76 -3.36 -22.32
C LEU A 196 13.79 -3.76 -23.39
N GLY A 197 14.45 -4.91 -23.25
CA GLY A 197 15.37 -5.47 -24.24
C GLY A 197 16.85 -5.41 -23.87
N ALA A 198 17.21 -5.07 -22.62
CA ALA A 198 18.58 -5.24 -22.16
C ALA A 198 18.94 -6.73 -22.11
N VAL A 199 20.06 -7.12 -22.74
CA VAL A 199 20.52 -8.52 -22.79
C VAL A 199 21.29 -8.92 -21.53
N GLU A 200 21.88 -7.95 -20.83
CA GLU A 200 22.55 -8.14 -19.54
C GLU A 200 22.52 -6.85 -18.71
N VAL A 201 22.48 -6.99 -17.38
CA VAL A 201 22.36 -5.89 -16.43
C VAL A 201 23.37 -6.04 -15.30
N PHE A 202 24.09 -4.97 -15.00
CA PHE A 202 25.07 -4.93 -13.92
C PHE A 202 24.66 -3.94 -12.83
N ASP A 203 24.90 -4.29 -11.57
CA ASP A 203 24.74 -3.35 -10.45
C ASP A 203 25.86 -2.31 -10.53
N TYR A 204 25.49 -1.03 -10.64
CA TYR A 204 26.48 0.05 -10.68
C TYR A 204 27.17 0.28 -9.32
N ASN A 205 26.61 -0.22 -8.22
CA ASN A 205 27.24 -0.13 -6.90
C ASN A 205 28.34 -1.18 -6.71
N ASP A 206 28.44 -2.16 -7.61
CA ASP A 206 29.54 -3.12 -7.61
C ASP A 206 30.85 -2.39 -7.95
N PRO A 207 31.87 -2.39 -7.06
CA PRO A 207 33.13 -1.71 -7.32
C PRO A 207 33.90 -2.28 -8.53
N GLU A 208 33.52 -3.47 -9.01
CA GLU A 208 34.09 -4.10 -10.20
C GLU A 208 33.16 -4.03 -11.43
N CYS A 209 32.07 -3.27 -11.37
CA CYS A 209 31.06 -3.17 -12.43
C CYS A 209 31.68 -2.97 -13.82
N GLY A 210 32.55 -1.96 -13.99
CA GLY A 210 33.20 -1.66 -15.27
C GLY A 210 34.07 -2.81 -15.79
N LYS A 211 34.83 -3.47 -14.90
CA LYS A 211 35.65 -4.63 -15.25
C LYS A 211 34.80 -5.82 -15.67
N LYS A 212 33.73 -6.12 -14.93
CA LYS A 212 32.79 -7.21 -15.25
C LYS A 212 32.13 -7.01 -16.61
N ILE A 213 31.76 -5.78 -16.97
CA ILE A 213 31.25 -5.45 -18.31
C ILE A 213 32.32 -5.71 -19.37
N LYS A 214 33.58 -5.30 -19.12
CA LYS A 214 34.70 -5.54 -20.05
C LYS A 214 34.95 -7.03 -20.27
N GLU A 215 34.92 -7.82 -19.21
CA GLU A 215 35.09 -9.28 -19.25
C GLU A 215 33.94 -9.95 -19.99
N TYR A 216 32.69 -9.57 -19.67
CA TYR A 216 31.48 -10.07 -20.34
C TYR A 216 31.53 -9.81 -21.86
N THR A 217 31.94 -8.61 -22.25
CA THR A 217 32.09 -8.24 -23.66
C THR A 217 33.38 -8.72 -24.30
N LYS A 218 34.25 -9.42 -23.57
CA LYS A 218 35.56 -9.91 -24.02
C LYS A 218 36.41 -8.77 -24.63
N ASN A 219 36.43 -7.61 -23.97
CA ASN A 219 37.07 -6.37 -24.44
C ASN A 219 36.50 -5.83 -25.76
N GLY A 220 35.28 -6.21 -26.14
CA GLY A 220 34.64 -5.84 -27.41
C GLY A 220 33.71 -4.63 -27.37
N LEU A 221 33.53 -3.97 -26.21
CA LEU A 221 32.61 -2.85 -26.06
C LEU A 221 33.17 -1.55 -26.70
N LYS A 222 32.66 -1.18 -27.89
CA LYS A 222 33.07 0.05 -28.59
C LYS A 222 32.30 1.29 -28.15
N TYR A 223 31.06 1.13 -27.70
CA TYR A 223 30.12 2.23 -27.50
C TYR A 223 29.59 2.23 -26.07
N ALA A 224 29.67 3.38 -25.41
CA ALA A 224 29.02 3.62 -24.13
C ALA A 224 28.27 4.96 -24.16
N TRP A 225 27.02 4.96 -23.72
CA TRP A 225 26.19 6.15 -23.57
C TRP A 225 25.75 6.32 -22.11
N ASP A 226 26.17 7.41 -21.49
CA ASP A 226 25.94 7.70 -20.09
C ASP A 226 24.76 8.66 -19.88
N CYS A 227 23.65 8.08 -19.37
CA CYS A 227 22.43 8.80 -19.04
C CYS A 227 22.42 9.41 -17.62
N VAL A 228 23.50 9.30 -16.84
CA VAL A 228 23.60 9.77 -15.45
C VAL A 228 24.63 10.89 -15.32
N SER A 229 25.79 10.75 -15.98
CA SER A 229 26.79 11.81 -16.14
C SER A 229 27.48 12.25 -14.85
N THR A 230 27.80 11.31 -13.95
CA THR A 230 28.68 11.56 -12.79
C THR A 230 30.12 11.13 -13.08
N PRO A 231 31.11 11.60 -12.29
CA PRO A 231 32.49 11.13 -12.39
C PRO A 231 32.62 9.61 -12.24
N GLU A 232 31.82 9.00 -11.35
CA GLU A 232 31.83 7.55 -11.08
C GLU A 232 31.26 6.79 -12.29
N ALA A 233 30.19 7.31 -12.90
CA ALA A 233 29.63 6.74 -14.13
C ALA A 233 30.63 6.77 -15.29
N ALA A 234 31.35 7.89 -15.45
CA ALA A 234 32.39 8.05 -16.45
C ALA A 234 33.55 7.07 -16.24
N GLU A 235 33.96 6.85 -14.99
CA GLU A 235 35.00 5.87 -14.63
C GLU A 235 34.58 4.43 -14.94
N ILE A 236 33.35 4.04 -14.57
CA ILE A 236 32.81 2.71 -14.91
C ILE A 236 32.76 2.51 -16.43
N CYS A 237 32.28 3.50 -17.18
CA CYS A 237 32.24 3.45 -18.64
C CYS A 237 33.65 3.35 -19.24
N ALA A 238 34.63 4.08 -18.71
CA ALA A 238 36.01 4.03 -19.17
C ALA A 238 36.67 2.66 -18.96
N GLN A 239 36.37 2.01 -17.83
CA GLN A 239 36.81 0.65 -17.52
C GLN A 239 36.13 -0.38 -18.42
N ALA A 240 34.84 -0.21 -18.70
CA ALA A 240 34.05 -1.11 -19.54
C ALA A 240 34.46 -1.06 -21.02
N LEU A 241 34.77 0.13 -21.53
CA LEU A 241 35.12 0.33 -22.94
C LEU A 241 36.40 -0.41 -23.35
N THR A 242 36.41 -0.87 -24.59
CA THR A 242 37.55 -1.56 -25.21
C THR A 242 38.83 -0.74 -25.13
N SER A 243 39.97 -1.42 -25.06
CA SER A 243 41.30 -0.81 -25.23
C SER A 243 41.70 -0.63 -26.70
N GLU A 244 40.93 -1.18 -27.64
CA GLU A 244 41.20 -1.06 -29.08
C GLU A 244 40.80 0.34 -29.61
N PRO A 245 41.43 0.82 -30.71
CA PRO A 245 41.06 2.10 -31.33
C PRO A 245 39.60 2.15 -31.77
N GLY A 246 38.99 3.34 -31.68
CA GLY A 246 37.64 3.61 -32.18
C GLY A 246 36.53 3.52 -31.13
N ALA A 247 36.87 3.40 -29.85
CA ALA A 247 35.92 3.53 -28.75
C ALA A 247 35.28 4.94 -28.73
N ARG A 248 33.98 5.00 -28.41
CA ARG A 248 33.21 6.25 -28.27
C ARG A 248 32.44 6.26 -26.95
N TYR A 249 32.53 7.38 -26.25
CA TYR A 249 31.79 7.66 -25.04
C TYR A 249 30.90 8.88 -25.26
N GLY A 250 29.60 8.70 -25.06
CA GLY A 250 28.61 9.78 -25.13
C GLY A 250 27.97 10.04 -23.78
N THR A 251 27.60 11.29 -23.51
CA THR A 251 27.07 11.71 -22.19
C THR A 251 26.06 12.86 -22.33
N ILE A 252 25.15 12.98 -21.37
CA ILE A 252 24.09 14.01 -21.38
C ILE A 252 24.43 15.28 -20.55
N LEU A 253 25.40 15.25 -19.63
CA LEU A 253 25.81 16.43 -18.83
C LEU A 253 27.32 16.73 -18.86
N GLY A 254 28.10 15.88 -19.52
CA GLY A 254 29.49 16.17 -19.83
C GLY A 254 30.50 16.11 -18.66
N PRO A 255 30.57 15.02 -17.89
CA PRO A 255 31.60 14.84 -16.89
C PRO A 255 32.98 14.73 -17.55
N LYS A 256 34.04 15.01 -16.79
CA LYS A 256 35.40 14.72 -17.25
C LYS A 256 35.54 13.22 -17.46
N PHE A 257 35.94 12.82 -18.67
CA PHE A 257 36.20 11.43 -19.01
C PHE A 257 37.69 11.10 -18.79
N PRO A 258 38.05 9.95 -18.20
CA PRO A 258 39.42 9.67 -17.75
C PRO A 258 40.35 9.13 -18.85
N ARG A 259 39.85 8.97 -20.08
CA ARG A 259 40.60 8.39 -21.21
C ARG A 259 40.64 9.33 -22.41
N ASP A 260 41.84 9.70 -22.82
CA ASP A 260 42.08 10.58 -23.98
C ASP A 260 42.04 9.85 -25.33
N ASP A 261 42.11 8.52 -25.31
CA ASP A 261 42.08 7.66 -26.50
C ASP A 261 40.67 7.36 -27.02
N VAL A 262 39.64 7.77 -26.28
CA VAL A 262 38.23 7.54 -26.58
C VAL A 262 37.61 8.80 -27.18
N THR A 263 36.83 8.64 -28.24
CA THR A 263 36.08 9.77 -28.81
C THR A 263 34.97 10.18 -27.84
N TYR A 264 35.09 11.39 -27.30
CA TYR A 264 34.13 11.97 -26.36
C TYR A 264 33.04 12.76 -27.07
N THR A 265 31.78 12.49 -26.75
CA THR A 265 30.62 13.21 -27.29
C THR A 265 29.65 13.67 -26.20
N ALA A 266 29.01 14.81 -26.39
CA ALA A 266 28.11 15.40 -25.39
C ALA A 266 26.83 15.92 -26.02
N THR A 267 25.69 15.42 -25.54
CA THR A 267 24.37 15.77 -26.06
C THR A 267 23.89 17.13 -25.53
N LEU A 268 23.32 17.96 -26.40
CA LEU A 268 22.66 19.21 -26.02
C LEU A 268 21.41 19.37 -26.90
N ALA A 269 20.31 18.75 -26.49
CA ALA A 269 19.09 18.61 -27.30
C ALA A 269 18.50 19.95 -27.78
N TYR A 270 18.76 21.05 -27.05
CA TYR A 270 18.35 22.40 -27.47
C TYR A 270 18.90 22.82 -28.83
N ARG A 271 20.02 22.26 -29.31
CA ARG A 271 20.50 22.53 -30.68
C ARG A 271 19.52 22.05 -31.75
N GLY A 272 18.66 21.09 -31.43
CA GLY A 272 17.61 20.58 -32.31
C GLY A 272 16.52 21.58 -32.70
N THR A 273 16.43 22.74 -32.02
CA THR A 273 15.50 23.80 -32.43
C THR A 273 15.92 24.46 -33.74
N GLY A 274 17.21 24.37 -34.11
CA GLY A 274 17.78 25.01 -35.30
C GLY A 274 18.14 26.48 -35.10
N GLU A 275 17.77 27.07 -33.97
CA GLU A 275 17.96 28.50 -33.68
C GLU A 275 19.24 28.73 -32.88
N ASP A 276 19.86 29.89 -33.07
CA ASP A 276 21.00 30.31 -32.27
C ASP A 276 20.54 30.69 -30.86
N PHE A 277 21.25 30.21 -29.82
CA PHE A 277 20.91 30.50 -28.43
C PHE A 277 22.14 30.61 -27.55
N THR A 278 21.98 31.30 -26.41
CA THR A 278 23.01 31.42 -25.38
C THR A 278 22.65 30.57 -24.18
N LYS A 279 23.58 29.73 -23.71
CA LYS A 279 23.42 28.93 -22.49
C LYS A 279 24.73 28.85 -21.72
N GLY A 280 24.68 29.14 -20.41
CA GLY A 280 25.86 29.12 -19.55
C GLY A 280 26.96 30.09 -20.00
N GLY A 281 26.59 31.24 -20.54
CA GLY A 281 27.52 32.24 -21.07
C GLY A 281 28.15 31.91 -22.43
N LYS A 282 27.80 30.77 -23.04
CA LYS A 282 28.29 30.36 -24.37
C LYS A 282 27.19 30.52 -25.43
N LEU A 283 27.54 31.13 -26.55
CA LEU A 283 26.70 31.20 -27.74
C LEU A 283 26.85 29.90 -28.57
N PHE A 284 25.71 29.32 -28.97
CA PHE A 284 25.64 28.15 -29.83
C PHE A 284 25.04 28.53 -31.18
N THR A 285 25.83 28.48 -32.24
CA THR A 285 25.45 28.80 -33.62
C THR A 285 25.38 27.57 -34.52
N ASP A 286 25.01 27.75 -35.79
CA ASP A 286 25.05 26.72 -36.84
C ASP A 286 24.18 25.50 -36.53
N ASN A 287 22.98 25.77 -35.98
CA ASN A 287 22.12 24.75 -35.41
C ASN A 287 21.17 24.08 -36.43
N GLN A 288 21.04 24.61 -37.65
CA GLN A 288 20.07 24.11 -38.63
C GLN A 288 20.25 22.61 -38.95
N LYS A 289 21.49 22.13 -39.05
CA LYS A 289 21.78 20.70 -39.28
C LYS A 289 21.20 19.79 -38.19
N HIS A 290 21.14 20.26 -36.95
CA HIS A 290 20.59 19.53 -35.82
C HIS A 290 19.06 19.48 -35.89
N ALA A 291 18.42 20.56 -36.34
CA ALA A 291 16.98 20.58 -36.61
C ALA A 291 16.59 19.62 -37.75
N ASP A 292 17.35 19.62 -38.84
CA ASP A 292 17.11 18.73 -39.99
C ASP A 292 17.21 17.25 -39.59
N PHE A 293 18.14 16.93 -38.69
CA PHE A 293 18.26 15.60 -38.09
C PHE A 293 17.05 15.27 -37.19
N GLN A 294 16.67 16.19 -36.29
CA GLN A 294 15.56 15.97 -35.35
C GLN A 294 14.21 15.78 -36.05
N ILE A 295 13.97 16.49 -37.16
CA ILE A 295 12.77 16.28 -37.99
C ILE A 295 12.65 14.82 -38.42
N LYS A 296 13.73 14.23 -38.93
CA LYS A 296 13.77 12.83 -39.38
C LYS A 296 13.69 11.86 -38.20
N TRP A 297 14.43 12.15 -37.12
CA TRP A 297 14.46 11.32 -35.93
C TRP A 297 13.09 11.20 -35.26
N TRP A 298 12.38 12.31 -35.09
CA TRP A 298 11.05 12.31 -34.47
C TRP A 298 10.01 11.53 -35.28
N ASP A 299 10.15 11.43 -36.60
CA ASP A 299 9.27 10.59 -37.41
C ASP A 299 9.57 9.08 -37.24
N ILE A 300 10.85 8.72 -37.15
CA ILE A 300 11.27 7.35 -36.79
C ILE A 300 10.73 6.98 -35.40
N ALA A 301 10.92 7.87 -34.42
CA ALA A 301 10.47 7.66 -33.05
C ALA A 301 8.95 7.50 -32.98
N ARG A 302 8.18 8.39 -33.64
CA ARG A 302 6.72 8.31 -33.73
C ARG A 302 6.26 6.98 -34.33
N THR A 303 6.92 6.50 -35.38
CA THR A 303 6.58 5.23 -36.03
C THR A 303 6.78 4.04 -35.09
N LEU A 304 7.87 4.03 -34.31
CA LEU A 304 8.14 2.98 -33.33
C LEU A 304 7.21 3.02 -32.12
N LEU A 305 6.86 4.23 -31.64
CA LEU A 305 5.88 4.46 -30.58
C LEU A 305 4.49 3.98 -31.01
N ALA A 306 4.04 4.36 -32.21
CA ALA A 306 2.75 3.95 -32.77
C ALA A 306 2.66 2.42 -32.97
N ALA A 307 3.78 1.77 -33.29
CA ALA A 307 3.86 0.31 -33.40
C ALA A 307 4.00 -0.41 -32.05
N GLY A 308 4.06 0.31 -30.92
CA GLY A 308 4.29 -0.27 -29.59
C GLY A 308 5.66 -0.93 -29.41
N ARG A 309 6.60 -0.71 -30.33
CA ARG A 309 7.97 -1.23 -30.31
C ARG A 309 8.89 -0.46 -29.37
N VAL A 310 8.55 0.80 -29.11
CA VAL A 310 9.12 1.63 -28.07
C VAL A 310 7.97 2.12 -27.20
N ARG A 311 8.14 2.10 -25.88
CA ARG A 311 7.17 2.57 -24.90
C ARG A 311 7.78 3.68 -24.05
N PRO A 312 6.98 4.64 -23.58
CA PRO A 312 7.41 5.64 -22.60
C PRO A 312 7.94 4.97 -21.32
N HIS A 313 8.72 5.72 -20.54
CA HIS A 313 9.11 5.29 -19.20
C HIS A 313 7.84 5.04 -18.36
N PRO A 314 7.79 3.98 -17.53
CA PRO A 314 6.62 3.73 -16.69
C PRO A 314 6.27 4.96 -15.84
N LEU A 315 5.02 5.39 -15.91
CA LEU A 315 4.52 6.39 -14.99
C LEU A 315 4.42 5.75 -13.61
N LEU A 316 4.96 6.41 -12.59
CA LEU A 316 4.52 6.19 -11.23
C LEU A 316 3.11 6.78 -11.18
N ASN A 317 2.07 5.96 -11.36
CA ASN A 317 0.71 6.44 -11.17
C ASN A 317 0.60 6.87 -9.71
N PRO A 318 0.40 8.16 -9.41
CA PRO A 318 0.22 8.58 -8.04
C PRO A 318 -1.02 7.88 -7.48
N VAL A 319 -0.92 7.39 -6.25
CA VAL A 319 -2.05 6.76 -5.58
C VAL A 319 -3.08 7.86 -5.34
N GLU A 320 -4.21 7.82 -6.05
CA GLU A 320 -5.27 8.81 -5.87
C GLU A 320 -5.83 8.70 -4.44
N ARG A 321 -6.25 9.83 -3.85
CA ARG A 321 -6.88 9.83 -2.53
C ARG A 321 -8.35 10.22 -2.67
N VAL A 322 -9.24 9.36 -2.19
CA VAL A 322 -10.68 9.63 -2.14
C VAL A 322 -11.14 9.84 -0.70
N ALA A 323 -12.10 10.74 -0.52
CA ALA A 323 -12.58 11.13 0.81
C ALA A 323 -13.72 10.23 1.34
N SER A 324 -14.37 9.44 0.48
CA SER A 324 -15.55 8.66 0.85
C SER A 324 -15.84 7.50 -0.10
N GLN A 325 -16.50 6.46 0.41
CA GLN A 325 -17.10 5.35 -0.34
C GLN A 325 -18.62 5.32 -0.12
N PRO A 326 -19.43 5.99 -0.96
CA PRO A 326 -20.87 6.07 -0.76
C PRO A 326 -21.58 4.71 -0.81
N GLU A 327 -21.01 3.73 -1.51
CA GLU A 327 -21.50 2.35 -1.64
C GLU A 327 -21.29 1.51 -0.38
N ASN A 328 -20.33 1.89 0.47
CA ASN A 328 -19.90 1.11 1.63
C ASN A 328 -20.36 1.77 2.94
N PRO A 329 -21.44 1.29 3.59
CA PRO A 329 -21.97 1.88 4.82
C PRO A 329 -21.04 1.72 6.03
N PHE A 330 -20.13 0.73 6.01
CA PHE A 330 -19.22 0.45 7.12
C PHE A 330 -18.00 1.36 7.11
N SER A 331 -17.60 1.90 5.95
CA SER A 331 -16.50 2.85 5.84
C SER A 331 -16.72 4.10 6.70
N GLN A 332 -17.97 4.54 6.83
CA GLN A 332 -18.37 5.74 7.57
C GLN A 332 -18.26 5.58 9.09
N LEU A 333 -18.10 4.35 9.60
CA LEU A 333 -17.89 4.08 11.01
C LEU A 333 -16.49 4.53 11.48
N ILE A 334 -15.56 4.74 10.55
CA ILE A 334 -14.17 5.10 10.85
C ILE A 334 -13.98 6.59 10.63
N THR A 335 -13.64 7.31 11.69
CA THR A 335 -13.41 8.75 11.62
C THR A 335 -11.99 9.07 11.16
N ASN A 336 -11.83 10.12 10.35
CA ASN A 336 -10.52 10.63 9.90
C ASN A 336 -9.65 9.61 9.16
N GLN A 337 -10.27 8.66 8.45
CA GLN A 337 -9.54 7.80 7.52
C GLN A 337 -9.35 8.48 6.17
N GLU A 338 -8.24 8.15 5.52
CA GLU A 338 -7.98 8.45 4.12
C GLU A 338 -8.02 7.16 3.31
N ILE A 339 -8.41 7.24 2.04
CA ILE A 339 -8.50 6.06 1.18
C ILE A 339 -7.61 6.26 -0.05
N ALA A 340 -6.56 5.44 -0.13
CA ALA A 340 -5.65 5.30 -1.26
C ALA A 340 -6.30 4.49 -2.38
N ILE A 341 -6.24 4.92 -3.63
CA ILE A 341 -6.64 4.11 -4.79
C ILE A 341 -5.37 3.61 -5.49
N VAL A 342 -5.03 2.36 -5.25
CA VAL A 342 -3.93 1.69 -5.95
C VAL A 342 -4.44 1.27 -7.34
N PRO A 343 -3.89 1.79 -8.45
CA PRO A 343 -4.48 1.60 -9.78
C PRO A 343 -4.64 0.14 -10.20
N SER A 344 -3.68 -0.70 -9.83
CA SER A 344 -3.76 -2.14 -10.03
C SER A 344 -2.88 -2.89 -9.03
N PHE A 345 -3.32 -4.06 -8.58
CA PHE A 345 -2.53 -4.92 -7.70
C PHE A 345 -2.75 -6.39 -8.01
N THR A 346 -1.68 -7.12 -8.29
CA THR A 346 -1.72 -8.57 -8.52
C THR A 346 -1.50 -9.34 -7.21
N LEU A 347 -2.56 -10.05 -6.80
CA LEU A 347 -2.58 -10.94 -5.64
C LEU A 347 -1.61 -12.12 -5.84
N GLU A 348 -1.24 -12.76 -4.74
CA GLU A 348 -0.43 -13.99 -4.77
C GLU A 348 -1.09 -15.11 -5.59
N SER A 349 -2.43 -15.12 -5.66
CA SER A 349 -3.19 -16.05 -6.51
C SER A 349 -3.03 -15.83 -8.02
N GLY A 350 -2.42 -14.71 -8.43
CA GLY A 350 -2.32 -14.28 -9.83
C GLY A 350 -3.50 -13.45 -10.33
N VAL A 351 -4.55 -13.27 -9.51
CA VAL A 351 -5.67 -12.36 -9.84
C VAL A 351 -5.21 -10.91 -9.70
N THR A 352 -5.53 -10.08 -10.69
CA THR A 352 -5.27 -8.63 -10.64
C THR A 352 -6.54 -7.88 -10.28
N LEU A 353 -6.47 -7.11 -9.20
CA LEU A 353 -7.49 -6.13 -8.81
C LEU A 353 -7.15 -4.78 -9.46
N TYR A 354 -8.16 -3.99 -9.80
CA TYR A 354 -8.01 -2.64 -10.35
C TYR A 354 -8.68 -1.60 -9.46
N ASN A 355 -8.16 -0.37 -9.47
CA ASN A 355 -8.64 0.76 -8.66
C ASN A 355 -8.90 0.36 -7.21
N VAL A 356 -7.89 -0.23 -6.57
CA VAL A 356 -8.01 -0.93 -5.29
C VAL A 356 -7.99 0.08 -4.15
N PRO A 357 -9.11 0.31 -3.44
CA PRO A 357 -9.10 1.20 -2.28
C PRO A 357 -8.34 0.56 -1.12
N ILE A 358 -7.53 1.36 -0.44
CA ILE A 358 -6.81 1.02 0.80
C ILE A 358 -7.03 2.14 1.80
N ALA A 359 -7.85 1.87 2.80
CA ALA A 359 -8.11 2.81 3.87
C ALA A 359 -6.99 2.79 4.91
N TYR A 360 -6.66 3.95 5.47
CA TYR A 360 -5.69 4.07 6.56
C TYR A 360 -6.00 5.27 7.44
N THR A 361 -5.47 5.26 8.66
CA THR A 361 -5.36 6.46 9.49
C THR A 361 -3.89 6.69 9.83
N SER A 362 -3.50 7.95 9.97
CA SER A 362 -2.17 8.31 10.43
C SER A 362 -2.21 9.44 11.46
N ARG A 363 -1.25 9.44 12.37
CA ARG A 363 -1.06 10.48 13.40
C ARG A 363 0.43 10.76 13.59
N GLY A 364 0.75 12.00 13.98
CA GLY A 364 2.13 12.48 14.01
C GLY A 364 2.63 12.87 12.62
N ASN A 365 3.92 13.19 12.52
CA ASN A 365 4.53 13.66 11.27
C ASN A 365 5.63 12.70 10.83
N LEU A 366 5.66 12.41 9.53
CA LEU A 366 6.77 11.70 8.92
C LEU A 366 8.02 12.60 8.96
N SER A 367 9.15 12.04 9.38
CA SER A 367 10.42 12.75 9.43
C SER A 367 10.84 13.17 8.02
N PRO A 368 11.68 14.21 7.86
CA PRO A 368 12.23 14.57 6.54
C PRO A 368 13.02 13.45 5.84
N LYS A 369 13.45 12.43 6.60
CA LYS A 369 14.13 11.24 6.06
C LYS A 369 13.15 10.12 5.70
N GLY A 370 11.92 10.14 6.22
CA GLY A 370 10.95 9.07 6.04
C GLY A 370 11.19 7.83 6.89
N ASP A 371 11.91 7.96 8.02
CA ASP A 371 12.50 6.83 8.79
C ASP A 371 11.86 6.59 10.17
N ASN A 372 10.80 7.33 10.54
CA ASN A 372 10.13 7.25 11.84
C ASN A 372 8.71 6.68 11.77
N ALA A 373 8.37 5.92 10.72
CA ALA A 373 7.04 5.32 10.60
C ALA A 373 6.86 4.18 11.61
N LEU A 374 5.77 4.23 12.38
CA LEU A 374 5.34 3.16 13.29
C LEU A 374 4.06 2.54 12.73
N VAL A 375 4.19 1.34 12.15
CA VAL A 375 3.06 0.65 11.52
C VAL A 375 2.34 -0.18 12.57
N ILE A 376 1.04 0.08 12.72
CA ILE A 376 0.15 -0.66 13.60
C ILE A 376 -0.72 -1.59 12.74
N CYS A 377 -0.73 -2.88 13.05
CA CYS A 377 -1.53 -3.88 12.35
C CYS A 377 -2.75 -4.27 13.20
N HIS A 378 -3.95 -4.03 12.68
CA HIS A 378 -5.20 -4.33 13.39
C HIS A 378 -5.56 -5.83 13.40
N ALA A 379 -6.35 -6.27 14.38
CA ALA A 379 -6.88 -7.63 14.47
C ALA A 379 -8.07 -7.88 13.52
N LEU A 380 -8.58 -9.12 13.47
CA LEU A 380 -9.63 -9.57 12.51
C LEU A 380 -10.82 -8.62 12.40
N SER A 381 -11.36 -8.18 13.53
CA SER A 381 -12.51 -7.26 13.57
C SER A 381 -12.15 -5.82 13.94
N GLY A 382 -10.86 -5.49 13.89
CA GLY A 382 -10.37 -4.14 14.09
C GLY A 382 -10.45 -3.31 12.80
N SER A 383 -10.26 -2.00 12.95
CA SER A 383 -10.23 -1.05 11.84
C SER A 383 -8.90 -0.30 11.83
N ALA A 384 -8.73 0.58 10.84
CA ALA A 384 -7.58 1.47 10.78
C ALA A 384 -7.55 2.52 11.91
N ASP A 385 -8.64 2.76 12.65
CA ASP A 385 -8.64 3.74 13.75
C ASP A 385 -8.10 3.14 15.04
N VAL A 386 -6.76 3.19 15.19
CA VAL A 386 -6.03 2.70 16.36
C VAL A 386 -6.54 3.31 17.66
N ALA A 387 -7.01 4.57 17.64
CA ALA A 387 -7.46 5.26 18.84
C ALA A 387 -8.69 4.61 19.48
N ASP A 388 -9.52 3.92 18.69
CA ASP A 388 -10.74 3.28 19.18
C ASP A 388 -10.47 2.03 20.03
N TRP A 389 -9.42 1.26 19.70
CA TRP A 389 -9.15 -0.05 20.35
C TRP A 389 -7.80 -0.13 21.08
N TRP A 390 -6.85 0.74 20.76
CA TRP A 390 -5.55 0.90 21.44
C TRP A 390 -5.27 2.34 21.85
N GLY A 391 -6.32 3.16 22.02
CA GLY A 391 -6.23 4.55 22.48
C GLY A 391 -5.31 4.78 23.69
N PRO A 392 -5.34 3.93 24.76
CA PRO A 392 -4.45 4.10 25.90
C PRO A 392 -2.94 3.97 25.58
N LEU A 393 -2.57 3.33 24.47
CA LEU A 393 -1.19 3.22 23.99
C LEU A 393 -0.78 4.37 23.06
N LEU A 394 -1.74 5.20 22.64
CA LEU A 394 -1.58 6.24 21.63
C LEU A 394 -1.65 7.63 22.26
N GLY A 395 -0.61 8.44 22.08
CA GLY A 395 -0.52 9.73 22.74
C GLY A 395 0.79 10.45 22.50
N GLY A 396 1.28 11.14 23.51
CA GLY A 396 2.56 11.85 23.49
C GLY A 396 3.65 11.10 24.24
N PRO A 397 4.59 11.82 24.87
CA PRO A 397 5.65 11.21 25.66
C PRO A 397 5.12 10.31 26.77
N GLY A 398 5.72 9.12 26.92
CA GLY A 398 5.31 8.12 27.92
C GLY A 398 4.30 7.08 27.42
N GLN A 399 3.74 7.27 26.21
CA GLN A 399 2.97 6.25 25.49
C GLN A 399 3.84 5.52 24.45
N ALA A 400 3.57 4.22 24.24
CA ALA A 400 4.28 3.39 23.27
C ALA A 400 4.13 3.92 21.83
N PHE A 401 2.96 4.46 21.49
CA PHE A 401 2.67 5.06 20.19
C PHE A 401 2.69 6.59 20.33
N ASP A 402 3.87 7.12 20.66
CA ASP A 402 4.12 8.54 20.83
C ASP A 402 4.13 9.28 19.48
N VAL A 403 3.05 10.02 19.19
CA VAL A 403 2.86 10.76 17.93
C VAL A 403 3.76 11.99 17.81
N THR A 404 4.49 12.36 18.87
CA THR A 404 5.52 13.42 18.80
C THR A 404 6.84 12.90 18.24
N ARG A 405 7.05 11.57 18.26
CA ARG A 405 8.26 10.89 17.78
C ARG A 405 8.02 10.12 16.50
N PHE A 406 6.89 9.43 16.43
CA PHE A 406 6.55 8.53 15.34
C PHE A 406 5.49 9.13 14.41
N PHE A 407 5.62 8.78 13.12
CA PHE A 407 4.49 8.79 12.21
C PHE A 407 3.73 7.47 12.40
N VAL A 408 2.72 7.48 13.26
CA VAL A 408 1.93 6.29 13.58
C VAL A 408 0.91 6.08 12.48
N ILE A 409 0.91 4.92 11.83
CA ILE A 409 0.02 4.62 10.72
C ILE A 409 -0.58 3.21 10.85
N CYS A 410 -1.87 3.08 10.55
CA CYS A 410 -2.56 1.79 10.49
C CYS A 410 -3.32 1.71 9.16
N LEU A 411 -3.02 0.69 8.36
CA LEU A 411 -3.66 0.43 7.08
C LEU A 411 -4.67 -0.70 7.23
N ASN A 412 -5.87 -0.52 6.69
CA ASN A 412 -6.93 -1.51 6.75
C ASN A 412 -6.63 -2.67 5.78
N SER A 413 -6.83 -3.89 6.25
CA SER A 413 -6.54 -5.12 5.49
C SER A 413 -7.54 -5.33 4.35
N LEU A 414 -7.13 -5.94 3.25
CA LEU A 414 -8.04 -6.36 2.17
C LEU A 414 -9.08 -7.35 2.71
N GLY A 415 -10.32 -7.25 2.24
CA GLY A 415 -11.45 -8.05 2.71
C GLY A 415 -12.17 -7.48 3.94
N SER A 416 -11.60 -6.49 4.62
CA SER A 416 -12.28 -5.75 5.71
C SER A 416 -13.39 -4.84 5.18
N PRO A 417 -14.50 -4.66 5.92
CA PRO A 417 -15.56 -3.74 5.51
C PRO A 417 -15.20 -2.26 5.73
N TYR A 418 -14.08 -1.96 6.40
CA TYR A 418 -13.73 -0.62 6.87
C TYR A 418 -12.90 0.22 5.88
N GLY A 419 -13.21 0.12 4.59
CA GLY A 419 -12.72 1.04 3.56
C GLY A 419 -11.75 0.44 2.54
N SER A 420 -10.94 -0.56 2.92
CA SER A 420 -10.12 -1.29 1.95
C SER A 420 -10.97 -2.21 1.05
N ALA A 421 -10.43 -2.56 -0.12
CA ALA A 421 -11.13 -3.39 -1.11
C ALA A 421 -11.64 -4.68 -0.48
N SER A 422 -12.93 -4.98 -0.67
CA SER A 422 -13.61 -6.08 0.00
C SER A 422 -14.92 -6.47 -0.69
N ALA A 423 -15.67 -7.41 -0.09
CA ALA A 423 -16.99 -7.80 -0.55
C ALA A 423 -17.99 -6.63 -0.61
N VAL A 424 -17.76 -5.55 0.14
CA VAL A 424 -18.67 -4.40 0.23
C VAL A 424 -18.26 -3.21 -0.65
N THR A 425 -17.17 -3.31 -1.41
CA THR A 425 -16.71 -2.27 -2.35
C THR A 425 -17.15 -2.58 -3.79
N ASP A 426 -17.25 -1.55 -4.63
CA ASP A 426 -17.56 -1.71 -6.06
C ASP A 426 -16.45 -2.43 -6.83
N LYS A 427 -16.83 -3.27 -7.78
CA LYS A 427 -15.89 -4.01 -8.65
C LYS A 427 -15.07 -3.03 -9.48
N ASP A 428 -13.75 -3.14 -9.39
CA ASP A 428 -12.79 -2.23 -10.03
C ASP A 428 -13.05 -0.73 -9.75
N GLY A 429 -13.70 -0.39 -8.63
CA GLY A 429 -14.10 0.99 -8.33
C GLY A 429 -15.18 1.57 -9.25
N ASP A 430 -15.93 0.72 -9.96
CA ASP A 430 -16.94 1.11 -10.94
C ASP A 430 -18.36 0.74 -10.44
N PRO A 431 -19.17 1.73 -10.02
CA PRO A 431 -20.54 1.49 -9.53
C PRO A 431 -21.44 0.79 -10.55
N THR A 432 -21.14 0.88 -11.86
CA THR A 432 -21.96 0.23 -12.90
C THR A 432 -21.75 -1.28 -12.95
N LYS A 433 -20.65 -1.79 -12.38
CA LYS A 433 -20.37 -3.24 -12.26
C LYS A 433 -20.94 -3.84 -10.97
N GLY A 434 -21.45 -2.99 -10.07
CA GLY A 434 -21.92 -3.37 -8.74
C GLY A 434 -20.80 -3.80 -7.79
N ARG A 435 -21.20 -4.12 -6.55
CA ARG A 435 -20.30 -4.58 -5.48
C ARG A 435 -19.72 -5.96 -5.78
N TYR A 436 -18.55 -6.25 -5.23
CA TYR A 436 -17.95 -7.58 -5.31
C TYR A 436 -18.86 -8.67 -4.72
N GLY A 437 -19.45 -8.43 -3.54
CA GLY A 437 -20.22 -9.43 -2.82
C GLY A 437 -19.40 -10.71 -2.58
N PRO A 438 -19.97 -11.91 -2.82
CA PRO A 438 -19.26 -13.18 -2.62
C PRO A 438 -18.15 -13.43 -3.67
N GLU A 439 -18.07 -12.61 -4.72
CA GLU A 439 -17.08 -12.74 -5.80
C GLU A 439 -15.77 -11.99 -5.50
N PHE A 440 -15.66 -11.34 -4.33
CA PHE A 440 -14.40 -10.71 -3.94
C PHE A 440 -13.27 -11.75 -3.90
N PRO A 441 -12.16 -11.55 -4.66
CA PRO A 441 -11.08 -12.52 -4.68
C PRO A 441 -10.49 -12.73 -3.28
N LEU A 442 -10.26 -14.00 -2.91
CA LEU A 442 -9.60 -14.30 -1.64
C LEU A 442 -8.17 -13.75 -1.66
N THR A 443 -7.80 -13.09 -0.57
CA THR A 443 -6.51 -12.45 -0.37
C THR A 443 -5.77 -13.12 0.76
N THR A 444 -4.44 -13.00 0.77
CA THR A 444 -3.57 -13.56 1.82
C THR A 444 -3.08 -12.48 2.77
N VAL A 445 -2.44 -12.87 3.88
CA VAL A 445 -1.73 -11.90 4.77
C VAL A 445 -0.59 -11.20 4.01
N ARG A 446 0.07 -11.92 3.08
CA ARG A 446 1.14 -11.36 2.24
C ARG A 446 0.63 -10.32 1.27
N ASP A 447 -0.58 -10.48 0.75
CA ASP A 447 -1.20 -9.49 -0.12
C ASP A 447 -1.44 -8.16 0.61
N ASP A 448 -1.89 -8.21 1.88
CA ASP A 448 -2.06 -7.01 2.71
C ASP A 448 -0.73 -6.27 2.87
N VAL A 449 0.31 -6.96 3.32
CA VAL A 449 1.63 -6.35 3.55
C VAL A 449 2.23 -5.80 2.25
N ARG A 450 2.08 -6.51 1.12
CA ARG A 450 2.55 -6.06 -0.20
C ARG A 450 1.83 -4.82 -0.70
N ILE A 451 0.51 -4.73 -0.56
CA ILE A 451 -0.24 -3.55 -1.01
C ILE A 451 -0.07 -2.37 -0.04
N HIS A 452 0.04 -2.64 1.27
CA HIS A 452 0.31 -1.60 2.26
C HIS A 452 1.65 -0.91 1.98
N ARG A 453 2.67 -1.66 1.57
CA ARG A 453 3.95 -1.08 1.15
C ARG A 453 3.81 -0.07 0.02
N LEU A 454 2.94 -0.33 -0.97
CA LEU A 454 2.73 0.64 -2.06
C LEU A 454 2.18 1.96 -1.54
N VAL A 455 1.27 1.90 -0.55
CA VAL A 455 0.72 3.09 0.09
C VAL A 455 1.76 3.79 0.98
N LEU A 456 2.58 3.05 1.70
CA LEU A 456 3.67 3.59 2.53
C LEU A 456 4.75 4.28 1.68
N ASP A 457 5.14 3.66 0.57
CA ASP A 457 6.12 4.20 -0.38
C ASP A 457 5.57 5.50 -1.03
N ASP A 458 4.27 5.54 -1.37
CA ASP A 458 3.59 6.76 -1.88
C ASP A 458 3.53 7.89 -0.84
N LEU A 459 3.35 7.55 0.45
CA LEU A 459 3.39 8.51 1.56
C LEU A 459 4.82 9.01 1.87
N GLY A 460 5.84 8.49 1.19
CA GLY A 460 7.24 8.88 1.37
C GLY A 460 7.97 8.15 2.49
N VAL A 461 7.41 7.05 3.02
CA VAL A 461 8.10 6.21 4.01
C VAL A 461 9.26 5.50 3.33
N THR A 462 10.47 5.77 3.80
CA THR A 462 11.70 5.14 3.29
C THR A 462 12.16 4.01 4.21
N GLN A 463 11.79 4.07 5.49
CA GLN A 463 12.09 3.06 6.50
C GLN A 463 11.04 3.08 7.64
N ILE A 464 10.61 1.90 8.06
CA ILE A 464 9.70 1.67 9.17
C ILE A 464 10.52 1.46 10.44
N ALA A 465 10.26 2.30 11.45
CA ALA A 465 10.90 2.22 12.76
C ALA A 465 10.47 0.96 13.51
N ALA A 466 9.18 0.66 13.55
CA ALA A 466 8.69 -0.62 14.07
C ALA A 466 7.34 -1.00 13.47
N VAL A 467 7.04 -2.30 13.51
CA VAL A 467 5.72 -2.84 13.21
C VAL A 467 5.17 -3.52 14.46
N VAL A 468 3.93 -3.19 14.86
CA VAL A 468 3.30 -3.70 16.08
C VAL A 468 1.91 -4.24 15.75
N GLY A 469 1.59 -5.46 16.20
CA GLY A 469 0.27 -6.03 15.93
C GLY A 469 -0.07 -7.22 16.82
N GLY A 470 -1.35 -7.29 17.21
CA GLY A 470 -1.91 -8.41 17.98
C GLY A 470 -2.79 -9.32 17.15
N SER A 471 -2.87 -10.61 17.47
CA SER A 471 -3.76 -11.57 16.80
C SER A 471 -3.43 -11.68 15.29
N MET A 472 -4.42 -11.48 14.42
CA MET A 472 -4.20 -11.31 12.96
C MET A 472 -3.14 -10.23 12.66
N GLY A 473 -3.13 -9.12 13.39
CA GLY A 473 -2.12 -8.07 13.21
C GLY A 473 -0.70 -8.55 13.51
N GLY A 474 -0.54 -9.53 14.40
CA GLY A 474 0.73 -10.19 14.66
C GLY A 474 1.21 -11.05 13.48
N MET A 475 0.28 -11.63 12.72
CA MET A 475 0.59 -12.35 11.47
C MET A 475 1.15 -11.38 10.42
N LEU A 476 0.50 -10.23 10.25
CA LEU A 476 1.00 -9.16 9.37
C LEU A 476 2.37 -8.68 9.84
N THR A 477 2.56 -8.50 11.15
CA THR A 477 3.84 -8.06 11.74
C THR A 477 4.99 -9.01 11.38
N LEU A 478 4.77 -10.33 11.46
CA LEU A 478 5.75 -11.31 11.03
C LEU A 478 5.99 -11.27 9.51
N GLU A 479 4.96 -11.04 8.70
CA GLU A 479 5.10 -10.93 7.25
C GLU A 479 5.82 -9.65 6.81
N TYR A 480 5.65 -8.53 7.52
CA TYR A 480 6.39 -7.28 7.30
C TYR A 480 7.90 -7.46 7.46
N ALA A 481 8.34 -8.32 8.38
CA ALA A 481 9.76 -8.56 8.65
C ALA A 481 10.53 -9.03 7.40
N TYR A 482 9.85 -9.72 6.48
CA TYR A 482 10.46 -10.22 5.24
C TYR A 482 10.73 -9.14 4.18
N PHE A 483 10.37 -7.87 4.42
CA PHE A 483 10.93 -6.76 3.63
C PHE A 483 12.40 -6.48 3.94
N GLY A 484 12.94 -7.09 4.99
CA GLY A 484 14.33 -6.96 5.42
C GLY A 484 14.56 -5.79 6.39
N LYS A 485 15.63 -5.89 7.18
CA LYS A 485 15.94 -4.93 8.25
C LYS A 485 16.18 -3.50 7.77
N GLU A 486 16.59 -3.35 6.51
CA GLU A 486 16.81 -2.05 5.88
C GLU A 486 15.50 -1.26 5.71
N TYR A 487 14.37 -1.95 5.54
CA TYR A 487 13.06 -1.32 5.43
C TYR A 487 12.26 -1.40 6.74
N VAL A 488 12.39 -2.47 7.52
CA VAL A 488 11.69 -2.63 8.83
C VAL A 488 12.72 -2.83 9.92
N ARG A 489 12.88 -1.88 10.83
CA ARG A 489 13.94 -1.91 11.85
C ARG A 489 13.65 -2.84 13.03
N ALA A 490 12.40 -2.92 13.49
CA ALA A 490 12.00 -3.74 14.64
C ALA A 490 10.56 -4.26 14.50
N ILE A 491 10.23 -5.36 15.19
CA ILE A 491 8.88 -5.94 15.17
C ILE A 491 8.37 -6.32 16.56
N VAL A 492 7.05 -6.22 16.76
CA VAL A 492 6.37 -6.56 18.01
C VAL A 492 5.11 -7.41 17.72
N PRO A 493 5.27 -8.72 17.46
CA PRO A 493 4.14 -9.65 17.33
C PRO A 493 3.56 -10.02 18.70
N ILE A 494 2.24 -9.90 18.85
CA ILE A 494 1.51 -10.11 20.12
C ILE A 494 0.43 -11.18 19.93
N ALA A 495 0.36 -12.18 20.81
CA ALA A 495 -0.69 -13.21 20.85
C ALA A 495 -1.06 -13.74 19.46
N THR A 496 -0.06 -14.28 18.75
CA THR A 496 -0.18 -14.68 17.33
C THR A 496 0.61 -15.97 17.07
N SER A 497 0.60 -16.43 15.82
CA SER A 497 1.31 -17.65 15.37
C SER A 497 2.10 -17.41 14.09
N ALA A 498 3.17 -18.19 13.90
CA ALA A 498 3.92 -18.22 12.65
C ALA A 498 3.15 -18.91 11.50
N ARG A 499 2.19 -19.76 11.84
CA ARG A 499 1.33 -20.49 10.91
C ARG A 499 -0.03 -20.72 11.56
N HIS A 500 -1.11 -20.54 10.80
CA HIS A 500 -2.46 -20.79 11.32
C HIS A 500 -2.65 -22.27 11.67
N SER A 501 -2.95 -22.55 12.94
CA SER A 501 -3.04 -23.92 13.44
C SER A 501 -4.35 -24.61 13.02
N ALA A 502 -4.36 -25.94 13.03
CA ALA A 502 -5.58 -26.71 12.77
C ALA A 502 -6.72 -26.37 13.76
N TRP A 503 -6.37 -25.97 14.98
CA TRP A 503 -7.32 -25.49 15.98
C TRP A 503 -7.99 -24.19 15.55
N CYS A 504 -7.22 -23.19 15.15
CA CYS A 504 -7.76 -21.91 14.68
C CYS A 504 -8.57 -22.08 13.39
N ILE A 505 -8.09 -22.89 12.45
CA ILE A 505 -8.81 -23.24 11.21
C ILE A 505 -10.17 -23.88 11.53
N SER A 506 -10.22 -24.80 12.52
CA SER A 506 -11.45 -25.50 12.90
C SER A 506 -12.49 -24.55 13.52
N TRP A 507 -12.05 -23.62 14.38
CA TRP A 507 -12.94 -22.59 14.93
C TRP A 507 -13.43 -21.63 13.86
N GLY A 508 -12.55 -21.18 12.97
CA GLY A 508 -12.91 -20.33 11.83
C GLY A 508 -13.93 -21.01 10.92
N GLU A 509 -13.78 -22.30 10.65
CA GLU A 509 -14.75 -23.07 9.86
C GLU A 509 -16.11 -23.18 10.56
N ALA A 510 -16.16 -23.49 11.86
CA ALA A 510 -17.41 -23.54 12.61
C ALA A 510 -18.14 -22.19 12.63
N GLN A 511 -17.39 -21.08 12.74
CA GLN A 511 -17.92 -19.72 12.65
C GLN A 511 -18.50 -19.44 11.25
N ARG A 512 -17.78 -19.79 10.18
CA ARG A 512 -18.29 -19.66 8.80
C ARG A 512 -19.53 -20.50 8.54
N GLN A 513 -19.56 -21.74 9.02
CA GLN A 513 -20.74 -22.62 8.91
C GLN A 513 -21.97 -22.05 9.61
N SER A 514 -21.79 -21.27 10.69
CA SER A 514 -22.89 -20.55 11.33
C SER A 514 -23.51 -19.51 10.40
N ILE A 515 -22.69 -18.80 9.61
CA ILE A 515 -23.14 -17.86 8.59
C ILE A 515 -23.81 -18.60 7.42
N TYR A 516 -23.18 -19.64 6.90
CA TYR A 516 -23.71 -20.42 5.76
C TYR A 516 -25.06 -21.09 6.06
N SER A 517 -25.30 -21.42 7.33
CA SER A 517 -26.56 -22.03 7.78
C SER A 517 -27.70 -21.02 7.98
N ASP A 518 -27.42 -19.72 7.94
CA ASP A 518 -28.45 -18.69 8.03
C ASP A 518 -29.23 -18.64 6.70
N PRO A 519 -30.56 -18.83 6.69
CA PRO A 519 -31.35 -18.77 5.46
C PRO A 519 -31.26 -17.45 4.70
N LYS A 520 -30.84 -16.36 5.38
CA LYS A 520 -30.62 -15.04 4.76
C LYS A 520 -29.23 -14.90 4.12
N TYR A 521 -28.39 -15.93 4.18
CA TYR A 521 -27.06 -15.85 3.57
C TYR A 521 -27.14 -15.74 2.05
N GLU A 522 -28.14 -16.35 1.39
CA GLU A 522 -28.38 -16.22 -0.05
C GLU A 522 -27.10 -16.41 -0.90
N ASP A 523 -26.29 -17.41 -0.58
CA ASP A 523 -24.97 -17.67 -1.21
C ASP A 523 -24.03 -16.45 -1.23
N GLY A 524 -24.20 -15.55 -0.27
CA GLY A 524 -23.46 -14.29 -0.12
C GLY A 524 -24.04 -13.11 -0.90
N TYR A 525 -25.16 -13.26 -1.62
CA TYR A 525 -25.79 -12.19 -2.41
C TYR A 525 -26.83 -11.35 -1.62
N TYR A 526 -26.88 -11.49 -0.30
CA TYR A 526 -27.80 -10.75 0.58
C TYR A 526 -27.65 -9.22 0.49
N THR A 527 -28.71 -8.49 0.85
CA THR A 527 -28.71 -7.02 0.93
C THR A 527 -28.28 -6.53 2.31
N PHE A 528 -27.85 -5.27 2.42
CA PHE A 528 -27.53 -4.66 3.72
C PHE A 528 -28.75 -4.49 4.63
N ASP A 529 -29.96 -4.44 4.07
CA ASP A 529 -31.20 -4.30 4.82
C ASP A 529 -31.67 -5.61 5.45
N ASP A 530 -31.27 -6.77 4.89
CA ASP A 530 -31.65 -8.09 5.41
C ASP A 530 -30.46 -9.08 5.48
N PRO A 531 -29.38 -8.76 6.23
CA PRO A 531 -28.19 -9.60 6.29
C PRO A 531 -28.42 -10.89 7.11
N PRO A 532 -27.55 -11.91 6.98
CA PRO A 532 -27.54 -13.13 7.80
C PRO A 532 -27.06 -12.86 9.23
N ALA A 533 -27.77 -11.99 9.94
CA ALA A 533 -27.44 -11.51 11.27
C ALA A 533 -27.49 -12.61 12.33
N THR A 534 -28.29 -13.67 12.16
CA THR A 534 -28.32 -14.77 13.14
C THR A 534 -27.04 -15.59 13.03
N GLY A 535 -26.63 -15.92 11.81
CA GLY A 535 -25.40 -16.65 11.53
C GLY A 535 -24.15 -15.86 11.93
N LEU A 536 -24.07 -14.58 11.56
CA LEU A 536 -22.95 -13.71 11.94
C LEU A 536 -22.90 -13.46 13.45
N GLY A 537 -24.05 -13.31 14.10
CA GLY A 537 -24.14 -13.21 15.57
C GLY A 537 -23.63 -14.49 16.25
N ALA A 538 -24.01 -15.66 15.76
CA ALA A 538 -23.52 -16.95 16.26
C ALA A 538 -22.01 -17.15 16.04
N ALA A 539 -21.49 -16.72 14.89
CA ALA A 539 -20.07 -16.68 14.63
C ALA A 539 -19.33 -15.80 15.66
N ARG A 540 -19.84 -14.59 15.94
CA ARG A 540 -19.26 -13.71 16.97
C ARG A 540 -19.31 -14.30 18.37
N MET A 541 -20.43 -14.90 18.76
CA MET A 541 -20.56 -15.55 20.08
C MET A 541 -19.53 -16.67 20.24
N SER A 542 -19.35 -17.50 19.20
CA SER A 542 -18.37 -18.58 19.18
C SER A 542 -16.94 -18.04 19.26
N ALA A 543 -16.64 -16.98 18.50
CA ALA A 543 -15.34 -16.31 18.55
C ALA A 543 -15.03 -15.73 19.94
N LEU A 544 -15.99 -15.08 20.58
CA LEU A 544 -15.80 -14.49 21.92
C LEU A 544 -15.43 -15.54 22.98
N LEU A 545 -16.00 -16.75 22.89
CA LEU A 545 -15.63 -17.85 23.77
C LEU A 545 -14.18 -18.31 23.57
N THR A 546 -13.64 -18.19 22.37
CA THR A 546 -12.22 -18.48 22.08
C THR A 546 -11.28 -17.33 22.45
N TYR A 547 -11.80 -16.10 22.50
CA TYR A 547 -11.01 -14.93 22.87
C TYR A 547 -10.85 -14.77 24.38
N ARG A 548 -11.71 -15.43 25.16
CA ARG A 548 -11.70 -15.42 26.62
C ARG A 548 -11.27 -16.76 27.19
N SER A 549 -11.00 -16.77 28.50
CA SER A 549 -10.72 -18.00 29.23
C SER A 549 -11.97 -18.56 29.93
N ARG A 550 -11.99 -19.88 30.15
CA ARG A 550 -13.02 -20.56 30.94
C ARG A 550 -13.20 -19.93 32.33
N ASN A 551 -12.09 -19.60 33.00
CA ASN A 551 -12.12 -19.04 34.34
C ASN A 551 -12.63 -17.58 34.36
N SER A 552 -12.35 -16.80 33.31
CA SER A 552 -12.92 -15.45 33.15
C SER A 552 -14.45 -15.51 33.05
N PHE A 553 -15.00 -16.43 32.26
CA PHE A 553 -16.46 -16.63 32.18
C PHE A 553 -17.08 -17.12 33.49
N GLU A 554 -16.43 -18.07 34.18
CA GLU A 554 -16.93 -18.58 35.47
C GLU A 554 -16.98 -17.49 36.53
N SER A 555 -15.92 -16.66 36.65
CA SER A 555 -15.86 -15.59 37.64
C SER A 555 -16.85 -14.45 37.38
N ARG A 556 -17.10 -14.15 36.10
CA ARG A 556 -18.02 -13.06 35.69
C ARG A 556 -19.49 -13.45 35.80
N PHE A 557 -19.85 -14.65 35.36
CA PHE A 557 -21.25 -15.03 35.20
C PHE A 557 -21.70 -16.16 36.11
N GLY A 558 -20.86 -17.19 36.32
CA GLY A 558 -21.23 -18.40 37.05
C GLY A 558 -22.61 -18.94 36.64
N ARG A 559 -23.45 -19.24 37.64
CA ARG A 559 -24.86 -19.64 37.44
C ARG A 559 -25.86 -18.51 37.68
N ASN A 560 -25.43 -17.25 37.56
CA ASN A 560 -26.29 -16.09 37.79
C ASN A 560 -27.38 -15.96 36.70
N VAL A 561 -28.54 -15.45 37.10
CA VAL A 561 -29.67 -15.15 36.22
C VAL A 561 -29.76 -13.64 35.97
N PRO A 562 -30.20 -13.19 34.78
CA PRO A 562 -30.35 -11.76 34.50
C PRO A 562 -31.33 -11.08 35.46
N ASP A 563 -31.01 -9.85 35.89
CA ASP A 563 -31.88 -9.03 36.73
C ASP A 563 -32.88 -8.23 35.87
N PRO A 564 -34.19 -8.54 35.89
CA PRO A 564 -35.18 -7.87 35.05
C PRO A 564 -35.38 -6.39 35.41
N SER A 565 -34.95 -5.95 36.60
CA SER A 565 -35.09 -4.58 37.09
C SER A 565 -33.98 -3.65 36.58
N LYS A 566 -32.85 -4.20 36.15
CA LYS A 566 -31.70 -3.47 35.59
C LYS A 566 -31.81 -3.44 34.06
N ARG A 567 -32.78 -2.71 33.51
CA ARG A 567 -32.88 -2.54 32.05
C ARG A 567 -31.74 -1.67 31.52
N GLN A 568 -30.90 -2.23 30.66
CA GLN A 568 -30.21 -1.47 29.62
C GLN A 568 -30.74 -1.90 28.24
N ASN A 569 -31.11 -0.89 27.45
CA ASN A 569 -31.85 -0.91 26.18
C ASN A 569 -31.66 -2.15 25.28
N ILE A 570 -32.53 -3.16 25.43
CA ILE A 570 -32.81 -4.13 24.37
C ILE A 570 -34.28 -3.94 23.98
N ASN A 571 -34.53 -3.58 22.72
CA ASN A 571 -35.87 -3.49 22.12
C ASN A 571 -36.48 -4.89 21.86
N GLY A 572 -36.31 -5.82 22.81
CA GLY A 572 -36.98 -7.11 22.82
C GLY A 572 -38.24 -6.97 23.67
N ALA A 573 -39.40 -7.02 23.03
CA ALA A 573 -40.65 -7.10 23.77
C ALA A 573 -40.61 -8.33 24.69
N ILE A 574 -40.75 -8.13 26.00
CA ILE A 574 -41.02 -9.21 26.95
C ILE A 574 -42.28 -9.89 26.45
N LYS A 575 -42.15 -11.08 25.84
CA LYS A 575 -43.32 -11.88 25.50
C LYS A 575 -44.03 -12.21 26.81
N PRO A 576 -45.33 -11.90 26.95
CA PRO A 576 -46.06 -12.18 28.18
C PRO A 576 -45.99 -13.68 28.50
N PRO A 577 -46.10 -14.08 29.78
CA PRO A 577 -46.08 -15.49 30.17
C PRO A 577 -47.12 -16.25 29.34
N SER A 578 -46.63 -17.22 28.58
CA SER A 578 -47.48 -18.08 27.75
C SER A 578 -48.32 -18.98 28.65
N PRO A 579 -49.54 -19.39 28.23
CA PRO A 579 -50.29 -20.40 28.96
C PRO A 579 -49.44 -21.67 29.17
N PRO A 580 -49.66 -22.43 30.26
CA PRO A 580 -48.82 -23.59 30.64
C PRO A 580 -48.60 -24.61 29.52
N SER A 581 -49.52 -24.66 28.55
CA SER A 581 -49.47 -25.56 27.39
C SER A 581 -48.36 -25.26 26.37
N ASN A 582 -47.76 -24.05 26.37
CA ASN A 582 -46.74 -23.64 25.39
C ASN A 582 -45.35 -23.37 26.00
N GLU A 583 -45.14 -23.60 27.30
CA GLU A 583 -43.88 -23.29 28.00
C GLU A 583 -42.68 -24.03 27.40
N HIS A 584 -42.82 -25.33 27.12
CA HIS A 584 -41.73 -26.14 26.55
C HIS A 584 -41.34 -25.67 25.14
N TRP A 585 -42.33 -25.25 24.34
CA TRP A 585 -42.07 -24.72 23.00
C TRP A 585 -41.32 -23.38 23.07
N VAL A 586 -41.66 -22.51 24.02
CA VAL A 586 -40.98 -21.23 24.24
C VAL A 586 -39.54 -21.46 24.70
N VAL A 587 -39.30 -22.35 25.67
CA VAL A 587 -37.95 -22.68 26.14
C VAL A 587 -37.13 -23.33 25.03
N HIS A 588 -37.72 -24.25 24.26
CA HIS A 588 -37.04 -24.91 23.15
C HIS A 588 -36.59 -23.93 22.06
N ASN A 589 -37.38 -22.88 21.80
CA ASN A 589 -37.09 -21.88 20.78
C ASN A 589 -36.51 -20.57 21.38
N ASP A 590 -36.05 -20.59 22.63
CA ASP A 590 -35.47 -19.40 23.26
C ASP A 590 -34.18 -18.98 22.56
N GLY A 591 -34.14 -17.74 22.04
CA GLY A 591 -33.06 -17.23 21.20
C GLY A 591 -33.23 -17.47 19.69
N HIS A 592 -34.25 -18.20 19.24
CA HIS A 592 -34.55 -18.34 17.81
C HIS A 592 -35.29 -17.12 17.24
N LYS A 593 -34.68 -16.43 16.27
CA LYS A 593 -35.26 -15.25 15.59
C LYS A 593 -36.00 -15.68 14.31
N SER A 594 -37.20 -16.27 14.43
CA SER A 594 -38.02 -16.65 13.27
C SER A 594 -38.72 -15.44 12.62
N THR A 595 -38.75 -15.39 11.28
CA THR A 595 -39.52 -14.43 10.47
C THR A 595 -40.89 -14.98 10.00
N ARG A 596 -41.19 -16.26 10.22
CA ARG A 596 -42.51 -16.84 9.87
C ARG A 596 -43.49 -16.67 11.04
N SER A 597 -44.73 -16.25 10.74
CA SER A 597 -45.80 -16.29 11.73
C SER A 597 -45.93 -17.72 12.26
N SER A 598 -45.83 -17.86 13.58
CA SER A 598 -45.97 -19.14 14.27
C SER A 598 -47.24 -19.86 13.80
N GLN A 599 -47.11 -21.14 13.44
CA GLN A 599 -48.28 -22.00 13.24
C GLN A 599 -49.24 -21.86 14.44
N PRO A 600 -50.57 -21.88 14.22
CA PRO A 600 -51.52 -21.80 15.31
C PRO A 600 -51.24 -22.93 16.32
N PRO A 601 -51.33 -22.67 17.65
CA PRO A 601 -51.11 -23.70 18.65
C PRO A 601 -51.99 -24.91 18.34
N SER A 602 -51.42 -26.12 18.36
CA SER A 602 -52.23 -27.33 18.37
C SER A 602 -53.18 -27.25 19.57
N GLN A 603 -54.50 -27.34 19.33
CA GLN A 603 -55.52 -27.42 20.38
C GLN A 603 -55.31 -28.72 21.18
N CYS A 604 -54.43 -28.67 22.17
CA CYS A 604 -54.36 -29.70 23.21
C CYS A 604 -55.25 -29.24 24.35
N ASN A 605 -56.45 -29.82 24.44
CA ASN A 605 -57.32 -29.75 25.62
C ASN A 605 -56.66 -30.52 26.76
N SER A 606 -55.68 -29.90 27.43
CA SER A 606 -55.17 -30.37 28.72
C SER A 606 -55.99 -29.70 29.83
N PRO A 607 -56.49 -30.43 30.83
CA PRO A 607 -57.22 -29.83 31.93
C PRO A 607 -56.32 -28.85 32.70
N ASN A 608 -56.89 -27.72 33.12
CA ASN A 608 -56.19 -26.75 33.96
C ASN A 608 -55.61 -27.46 35.20
N PRO A 609 -54.29 -27.37 35.46
CA PRO A 609 -53.75 -27.91 36.70
C PRO A 609 -54.24 -27.01 37.85
N THR A 610 -55.09 -27.57 38.71
CA THR A 610 -55.36 -27.02 40.04
C THR A 610 -54.03 -26.81 40.76
N GLU A 611 -53.83 -25.61 41.32
CA GLU A 611 -52.71 -25.27 42.20
C GLU A 611 -52.74 -26.15 43.46
N ASN A 612 -52.25 -27.38 43.34
CA ASN A 612 -51.93 -28.20 44.50
C ASN A 612 -50.54 -27.78 44.99
N ASN A 613 -50.53 -26.96 46.06
CA ASN A 613 -49.40 -26.79 46.98
C ASN A 613 -49.14 -28.10 47.76
N ALA A 614 -48.84 -29.19 47.05
CA ALA A 614 -48.36 -30.41 47.69
C ALA A 614 -46.85 -30.25 47.95
N GLU A 615 -46.46 -30.29 49.22
CA GLU A 615 -45.05 -30.44 49.63
C GLU A 615 -44.53 -31.77 49.07
N ILE A 616 -43.54 -31.72 48.18
CA ILE A 616 -42.89 -32.91 47.62
C ILE A 616 -41.62 -33.14 48.43
N GLU A 617 -41.53 -34.26 49.14
CA GLU A 617 -40.29 -34.71 49.76
C GLU A 617 -39.30 -35.16 48.68
N PHE A 618 -38.16 -34.48 48.59
CA PHE A 618 -37.04 -34.91 47.77
C PHE A 618 -36.10 -35.76 48.62
N THR A 619 -35.99 -37.06 48.32
CA THR A 619 -35.04 -37.97 48.98
C THR A 619 -33.80 -38.09 48.10
N ASP A 620 -32.65 -37.62 48.58
CA ASP A 620 -31.35 -37.88 47.94
C ASP A 620 -30.99 -39.37 48.12
N PRO A 621 -30.89 -40.17 47.04
CA PRO A 621 -30.67 -41.60 47.16
C PRO A 621 -29.28 -41.99 47.68
N GLN A 622 -28.34 -41.05 47.86
CA GLN A 622 -26.97 -41.32 48.34
C GLN A 622 -26.65 -40.81 49.75
N PHE A 623 -27.53 -40.04 50.39
CA PHE A 623 -27.33 -39.56 51.77
C PHE A 623 -28.50 -39.95 52.68
N ASN A 624 -28.23 -40.76 53.71
CA ASN A 624 -29.21 -41.17 54.73
C ASN A 624 -29.60 -40.02 55.69
N GLY A 625 -30.10 -38.92 55.16
CA GLY A 625 -30.60 -37.78 55.93
C GLY A 625 -31.67 -37.03 55.14
N THR A 626 -32.93 -37.25 55.49
CA THR A 626 -34.08 -36.59 54.85
C THR A 626 -34.02 -35.09 55.15
N THR A 627 -33.66 -34.27 54.15
CA THR A 627 -33.71 -32.81 54.27
C THR A 627 -34.96 -32.33 53.54
N THR A 628 -35.96 -31.84 54.28
CA THR A 628 -37.24 -31.39 53.70
C THR A 628 -37.08 -29.98 53.11
N PHE A 629 -37.16 -29.85 51.78
CA PHE A 629 -37.11 -28.56 51.08
C PHE A 629 -38.53 -28.04 50.77
N THR A 630 -38.94 -26.92 51.37
CA THR A 630 -40.34 -26.41 51.36
C THR A 630 -40.68 -25.44 50.21
N LYS A 631 -39.98 -25.47 49.07
CA LYS A 631 -40.35 -24.64 47.91
C LYS A 631 -39.97 -25.26 46.58
N ARG A 632 -40.96 -25.47 45.71
CA ARG A 632 -40.76 -25.83 44.30
C ARG A 632 -40.23 -24.61 43.53
N VAL A 633 -38.96 -24.28 43.69
CA VAL A 633 -38.29 -23.34 42.78
C VAL A 633 -38.02 -24.12 41.49
N ARG A 634 -38.70 -23.75 40.40
CA ARG A 634 -38.44 -24.36 39.09
C ARG A 634 -36.96 -24.12 38.72
N PRO A 635 -36.23 -25.13 38.21
CA PRO A 635 -34.87 -24.93 37.74
C PRO A 635 -34.84 -23.84 36.67
N THR A 636 -33.96 -22.85 36.82
CA THR A 636 -33.75 -21.82 35.79
C THR A 636 -33.04 -22.42 34.58
N THR A 637 -33.47 -22.02 33.38
CA THR A 637 -32.89 -22.44 32.09
C THR A 637 -32.25 -21.27 31.33
N TYR A 638 -32.27 -20.06 31.91
CA TYR A 638 -31.73 -18.84 31.30
C TYR A 638 -30.75 -18.15 32.26
N PHE A 639 -29.55 -17.82 31.77
CA PHE A 639 -28.42 -17.33 32.56
C PHE A 639 -27.82 -16.05 31.96
N SER A 640 -27.17 -15.23 32.80
CA SER A 640 -26.54 -13.97 32.38
C SER A 640 -25.48 -14.16 31.29
N ALA A 641 -24.76 -15.29 31.29
CA ALA A 641 -23.82 -15.64 30.23
C ALA A 641 -24.49 -15.74 28.84
N GLN A 642 -25.72 -16.28 28.76
CA GLN A 642 -26.47 -16.37 27.50
C GLN A 642 -26.91 -14.97 27.03
N SER A 643 -27.37 -14.13 27.96
CA SER A 643 -27.77 -12.75 27.66
C SER A 643 -26.59 -11.93 27.12
N TYR A 644 -25.44 -12.02 27.79
CA TYR A 644 -24.20 -11.34 27.38
C TYR A 644 -23.74 -11.78 25.98
N LEU A 645 -23.72 -13.08 25.69
CA LEU A 645 -23.35 -13.57 24.36
C LEU A 645 -24.31 -13.03 23.28
N ARG A 646 -25.63 -13.07 23.53
CA ARG A 646 -26.63 -12.53 22.60
C ARG A 646 -26.41 -11.03 22.37
N TYR A 647 -26.17 -10.26 23.42
CA TYR A 647 -25.88 -8.83 23.33
C TYR A 647 -24.64 -8.54 22.47
N GLN A 648 -23.53 -9.26 22.71
CA GLN A 648 -22.30 -9.08 21.92
C GLN A 648 -22.48 -9.47 20.45
N GLY A 649 -23.24 -10.54 20.18
CA GLY A 649 -23.63 -10.92 18.82
C GLY A 649 -24.44 -9.82 18.13
N GLU A 650 -25.47 -9.29 18.80
CA GLU A 650 -26.32 -8.21 18.28
C GLU A 650 -25.56 -6.89 18.06
N LYS A 651 -24.63 -6.55 18.95
CA LYS A 651 -23.77 -5.37 18.79
C LYS A 651 -22.81 -5.53 17.60
N PHE A 652 -22.33 -6.74 17.32
CA PHE A 652 -21.35 -6.97 16.26
C PHE A 652 -21.95 -6.90 14.86
N VAL A 653 -23.16 -7.45 14.66
CA VAL A 653 -23.80 -7.51 13.34
C VAL A 653 -24.17 -6.13 12.77
N THR A 654 -24.26 -5.11 13.61
CA THR A 654 -24.53 -3.73 13.15
C THR A 654 -23.29 -3.03 12.58
N ARG A 655 -22.10 -3.57 12.82
CA ARG A 655 -20.81 -2.95 12.46
C ARG A 655 -19.89 -3.85 11.62
N PHE A 656 -20.34 -5.02 11.20
CA PHE A 656 -19.53 -5.98 10.44
C PHE A 656 -20.36 -6.66 9.34
N ASP A 657 -19.74 -6.97 8.20
CA ASP A 657 -20.34 -7.67 7.07
C ASP A 657 -19.98 -9.17 7.04
N SER A 658 -20.93 -10.03 6.67
CA SER A 658 -20.74 -11.49 6.73
C SER A 658 -19.79 -12.03 5.65
N ASN A 659 -19.84 -11.50 4.42
CA ASN A 659 -18.91 -11.86 3.35
C ASN A 659 -17.50 -11.39 3.69
N CYS A 660 -17.34 -10.19 4.27
CA CYS A 660 -16.06 -9.73 4.81
C CYS A 660 -15.53 -10.66 5.91
N TYR A 661 -16.41 -11.14 6.81
CA TYR A 661 -16.01 -12.06 7.87
C TYR A 661 -15.51 -13.40 7.30
N ILE A 662 -16.21 -13.93 6.30
CA ILE A 662 -15.78 -15.13 5.56
C ILE A 662 -14.44 -14.88 4.87
N ALA A 663 -14.28 -13.76 4.16
CA ALA A 663 -13.06 -13.43 3.44
C ALA A 663 -11.84 -13.33 4.36
N ILE A 664 -11.97 -12.63 5.50
CA ILE A 664 -10.87 -12.47 6.46
C ILE A 664 -10.56 -13.79 7.17
N THR A 665 -11.56 -14.56 7.60
CA THR A 665 -11.28 -15.87 8.24
C THR A 665 -10.64 -16.87 7.26
N ARG A 666 -10.99 -16.83 5.97
CA ARG A 666 -10.29 -17.60 4.91
C ARG A 666 -8.86 -17.10 4.69
N LYS A 667 -8.63 -15.79 4.77
CA LYS A 667 -7.27 -15.20 4.73
C LYS A 667 -6.40 -15.74 5.87
N LEU A 668 -6.92 -15.81 7.09
CA LEU A 668 -6.19 -16.40 8.23
C LEU A 668 -5.75 -17.83 7.93
N ASP A 669 -6.61 -18.65 7.31
CA ASP A 669 -6.29 -20.03 6.93
C ASP A 669 -5.10 -20.13 5.95
N THR A 670 -4.76 -19.06 5.23
CA THR A 670 -3.60 -19.01 4.33
C THR A 670 -2.29 -18.63 5.02
N HIS A 671 -2.33 -18.22 6.29
CA HIS A 671 -1.17 -17.72 7.00
C HIS A 671 -0.17 -18.84 7.30
N ASP A 672 0.99 -18.74 6.68
CA ASP A 672 2.16 -19.60 6.89
C ASP A 672 3.41 -18.84 6.44
N ILE A 673 4.21 -18.35 7.39
CA ILE A 673 5.41 -17.59 7.04
C ILE A 673 6.46 -18.44 6.31
N SER A 674 6.42 -19.76 6.44
CA SER A 674 7.41 -20.66 5.82
C SER A 674 7.14 -20.99 4.37
N ARG A 675 5.90 -20.78 3.91
CA ARG A 675 5.47 -21.14 2.56
C ARG A 675 6.31 -20.40 1.52
N HIS A 676 6.99 -21.12 0.63
CA HIS A 676 7.93 -20.56 -0.36
C HIS A 676 9.17 -19.85 0.22
N ARG A 677 9.46 -20.01 1.52
CA ARG A 677 10.64 -19.43 2.20
C ARG A 677 11.54 -20.48 2.83
N ALA A 678 10.99 -21.60 3.24
CA ALA A 678 11.74 -22.77 3.69
C ALA A 678 11.90 -23.79 2.55
N SER A 679 12.95 -24.62 2.64
CA SER A 679 13.11 -25.75 1.72
C SER A 679 11.91 -26.70 1.80
N PRO A 680 11.40 -27.23 0.68
CA PRO A 680 10.34 -28.26 0.69
C PRO A 680 10.70 -29.51 1.49
N ASP A 681 12.01 -29.80 1.62
CA ASP A 681 12.54 -30.96 2.33
C ASP A 681 12.86 -30.67 3.81
N SER A 682 12.57 -29.46 4.30
CA SER A 682 12.84 -29.09 5.69
C SER A 682 11.94 -29.87 6.65
N ALA A 683 12.56 -30.41 7.71
CA ALA A 683 11.83 -31.00 8.83
C ALA A 683 11.23 -29.95 9.78
N THR A 684 11.72 -28.71 9.71
CA THR A 684 11.36 -27.60 10.62
C THR A 684 11.11 -26.31 9.83
N PRO A 685 10.22 -26.31 8.81
CA PRO A 685 10.08 -25.19 7.88
C PRO A 685 9.68 -23.88 8.56
N VAL A 686 8.91 -23.93 9.65
CA VAL A 686 8.54 -22.74 10.44
C VAL A 686 9.78 -22.13 11.10
N GLN A 687 10.62 -22.94 11.73
CA GLN A 687 11.85 -22.47 12.37
C GLN A 687 12.84 -21.91 11.35
N ASP A 688 12.99 -22.57 10.20
CA ASP A 688 13.85 -22.10 9.11
C ASP A 688 13.41 -20.74 8.56
N ALA A 689 12.11 -20.47 8.55
CA ALA A 689 11.55 -19.19 8.13
C ALA A 689 11.74 -18.11 9.21
N LEU A 690 11.44 -18.42 10.47
CA LEU A 690 11.68 -17.50 11.60
C LEU A 690 13.16 -17.10 11.69
N ALA A 691 14.08 -18.03 11.41
CA ALA A 691 15.52 -17.77 11.43
C ALA A 691 15.99 -16.78 10.36
N GLN A 692 15.17 -16.48 9.35
CA GLN A 692 15.45 -15.46 8.33
C GLN A 692 15.09 -14.04 8.79
N ILE A 693 14.36 -13.89 9.90
CA ILE A 693 14.02 -12.59 10.47
C ILE A 693 15.23 -12.04 11.22
N GLU A 694 15.84 -10.99 10.67
CA GLU A 694 17.05 -10.36 11.22
C GLU A 694 16.76 -9.22 12.21
N GLN A 695 15.50 -8.78 12.29
CA GLN A 695 15.08 -7.66 13.13
C GLN A 695 15.09 -8.05 14.61
N PRO A 696 15.43 -7.11 15.51
CA PRO A 696 15.05 -7.21 16.91
C PRO A 696 13.53 -7.41 17.02
N ALA A 697 13.11 -8.38 17.82
CA ALA A 697 11.71 -8.72 18.03
C ALA A 697 11.33 -8.70 19.52
N LEU A 698 10.19 -8.09 19.84
CA LEU A 698 9.51 -8.27 21.11
C LEU A 698 8.27 -9.15 20.90
N VAL A 699 8.36 -10.41 21.30
CA VAL A 699 7.25 -11.35 21.23
C VAL A 699 6.49 -11.31 22.55
N MET A 700 5.17 -11.09 22.49
CA MET A 700 4.32 -11.06 23.68
C MET A 700 3.24 -12.12 23.61
N GLY A 701 3.11 -12.93 24.66
CA GLY A 701 2.10 -13.99 24.76
C GLY A 701 1.31 -13.91 26.07
N ILE A 702 0.20 -14.63 26.14
CA ILE A 702 -0.70 -14.66 27.30
C ILE A 702 -0.88 -16.13 27.71
N GLU A 703 -0.61 -16.47 28.98
CA GLU A 703 -0.68 -17.87 29.44
C GLU A 703 -2.09 -18.45 29.39
N SER A 704 -3.11 -17.60 29.55
CA SER A 704 -4.52 -17.99 29.51
C SER A 704 -5.13 -18.00 28.11
N ASP A 705 -4.36 -17.69 27.06
CA ASP A 705 -4.84 -17.67 25.67
C ASP A 705 -5.12 -19.09 25.18
N GLY A 706 -6.39 -19.33 24.83
CA GLY A 706 -6.88 -20.60 24.30
C GLY A 706 -6.92 -20.66 22.77
N LEU A 707 -6.62 -19.56 22.08
CA LEU A 707 -6.63 -19.46 20.62
C LEU A 707 -5.22 -19.50 20.04
N PHE A 708 -4.36 -18.57 20.46
CA PHE A 708 -2.94 -18.54 20.12
C PHE A 708 -2.15 -18.82 21.40
N THR A 709 -1.81 -20.08 21.60
CA THR A 709 -1.27 -20.56 22.87
C THR A 709 0.10 -19.94 23.18
N PHE A 710 0.42 -19.80 24.47
CA PHE A 710 1.72 -19.29 24.91
C PHE A 710 2.91 -20.07 24.33
N GLU A 711 2.73 -21.36 24.03
CA GLU A 711 3.76 -22.18 23.40
C GLU A 711 4.08 -21.74 21.97
N GLU A 712 3.08 -21.27 21.20
CA GLU A 712 3.30 -20.71 19.86
C GLU A 712 4.11 -19.40 19.94
N GLN A 713 3.93 -18.59 20.99
CA GLN A 713 4.76 -17.40 21.18
C GLN A 713 6.19 -17.76 21.60
N LYS A 714 6.38 -18.84 22.36
CA LYS A 714 7.73 -19.39 22.61
C LYS A 714 8.39 -19.88 21.32
N GLU A 715 7.65 -20.55 20.44
CA GLU A 715 8.17 -20.99 19.14
C GLU A 715 8.62 -19.79 18.30
N VAL A 716 7.80 -18.74 18.19
CA VAL A 716 8.16 -17.51 17.47
C VAL A 716 9.42 -16.87 18.07
N ALA A 717 9.47 -16.70 19.40
CA ALA A 717 10.62 -16.12 20.06
C ALA A 717 11.89 -16.98 19.87
N ALA A 718 11.79 -18.30 20.02
CA ALA A 718 12.94 -19.21 19.88
C ALA A 718 13.46 -19.29 18.43
N GLY A 719 12.59 -19.06 17.44
CA GLY A 719 12.97 -19.09 16.02
C GLY A 719 13.64 -17.81 15.52
N ILE A 720 13.42 -16.66 16.17
CA ILE A 720 14.02 -15.37 15.79
C ILE A 720 15.29 -15.15 16.61
N SER A 721 16.42 -14.89 15.95
CA SER A 721 17.73 -14.84 16.62
C SER A 721 17.87 -13.71 17.64
N ASP A 722 17.25 -12.56 17.41
CA ASP A 722 17.31 -11.39 18.29
C ASP A 722 15.93 -11.08 18.88
N SER A 723 15.42 -11.95 19.74
CA SER A 723 14.07 -11.83 20.30
C SER A 723 14.05 -11.68 21.82
N ARG A 724 13.00 -11.02 22.33
CA ARG A 724 12.62 -11.03 23.75
C ARG A 724 11.20 -11.57 23.87
N LEU A 725 10.98 -12.54 24.76
CA LEU A 725 9.64 -13.03 25.11
C LEU A 725 9.15 -12.34 26.38
N LYS A 726 7.93 -11.80 26.35
CA LYS A 726 7.23 -11.28 27.54
C LYS A 726 5.86 -11.92 27.69
N THR A 727 5.49 -12.16 28.94
CA THR A 727 4.15 -12.64 29.30
C THR A 727 3.28 -11.46 29.72
N ILE A 728 2.07 -11.38 29.15
CA ILE A 728 1.00 -10.52 29.63
C ILE A 728 0.22 -11.33 30.67
N ASP A 729 0.38 -10.98 31.96
CA ASP A 729 -0.32 -11.67 33.04
C ASP A 729 -1.78 -11.21 33.09
N SER A 730 -2.69 -12.12 32.77
CA SER A 730 -4.13 -11.86 32.72
C SER A 730 -4.93 -13.16 32.70
N PRO A 731 -6.04 -13.26 33.45
CA PRO A 731 -6.98 -14.37 33.32
C PRO A 731 -7.92 -14.23 32.11
N GLU A 732 -7.82 -13.14 31.35
CA GLU A 732 -8.81 -12.77 30.33
C GLU A 732 -8.71 -13.52 29.01
N GLY A 733 -7.70 -14.37 28.82
CA GLY A 733 -7.48 -15.06 27.54
C GLY A 733 -6.88 -14.12 26.48
N HIS A 734 -7.12 -14.44 25.21
CA HIS A 734 -6.62 -13.72 24.04
C HIS A 734 -6.85 -12.21 24.12
N ASP A 735 -8.00 -11.75 24.62
CA ASP A 735 -8.33 -10.32 24.71
C ASP A 735 -7.42 -9.52 25.68
N ALA A 736 -6.54 -10.17 26.44
CA ALA A 736 -5.67 -9.48 27.38
C ALA A 736 -4.78 -8.39 26.73
N PHE A 737 -4.40 -8.51 25.46
CA PHE A 737 -3.63 -7.45 24.77
C PHE A 737 -4.46 -6.18 24.47
N LEU A 738 -5.78 -6.25 24.61
CA LEU A 738 -6.72 -5.13 24.51
C LEU A 738 -7.20 -4.62 25.88
N LEU A 739 -6.70 -5.20 26.98
CA LEU A 739 -7.15 -4.90 28.34
C LEU A 739 -5.99 -4.51 29.26
N GLN A 740 -4.84 -5.19 29.12
CA GLN A 740 -3.65 -4.99 29.94
C GLN A 740 -2.74 -3.89 29.39
N PHE A 741 -3.32 -2.71 29.13
CA PHE A 741 -2.62 -1.61 28.45
C PHE A 741 -1.33 -1.21 29.16
N GLU A 742 -1.31 -1.17 30.50
CA GLU A 742 -0.13 -0.77 31.26
C GLU A 742 1.05 -1.72 31.04
N GLN A 743 0.80 -3.03 31.06
CA GLN A 743 1.83 -4.04 30.80
C GLN A 743 2.34 -3.94 29.36
N VAL A 744 1.42 -3.86 28.39
CA VAL A 744 1.74 -3.76 26.96
C VAL A 744 2.55 -2.49 26.67
N ASN A 745 2.11 -1.33 27.18
CA ASN A 745 2.78 -0.05 27.01
C ASN A 745 4.22 -0.10 27.54
N ARG A 746 4.40 -0.58 28.76
CA ARG A 746 5.70 -0.67 29.41
C ARG A 746 6.66 -1.56 28.63
N TYR A 747 6.23 -2.75 28.22
CA TYR A 747 7.11 -3.67 27.49
C TYR A 747 7.52 -3.11 26.11
N ILE A 748 6.60 -2.47 25.39
CA ILE A 748 6.93 -1.84 24.10
C ILE A 748 7.89 -0.66 24.29
N LEU A 749 7.66 0.18 25.29
CA LEU A 749 8.54 1.33 25.58
C LEU A 749 9.95 0.90 25.97
N GLU A 750 10.08 -0.09 26.86
CA GLU A 750 11.38 -0.67 27.24
C GLU A 750 12.12 -1.17 26.00
N PHE A 751 11.43 -1.90 25.12
CA PHE A 751 11.99 -2.43 23.88
C PHE A 751 12.39 -1.33 22.88
N PHE A 752 11.53 -0.34 22.64
CA PHE A 752 11.86 0.77 21.73
C PHE A 752 13.05 1.59 22.21
N ARG A 753 13.19 1.82 23.53
CA ARG A 753 14.36 2.49 24.10
C ARG A 753 15.65 1.72 23.86
N GLU A 754 15.58 0.39 23.84
CA GLU A 754 16.71 -0.49 23.56
C GLU A 754 17.11 -0.46 22.08
N VAL A 755 16.14 -0.62 21.16
CA VAL A 755 16.42 -0.91 19.74
C VAL A 755 16.24 0.26 18.78
N LEU A 756 15.57 1.33 19.21
CA LEU A 756 15.37 2.58 18.46
C LEU A 756 15.90 3.82 19.22
N PRO A 757 17.12 3.80 19.77
CA PRO A 757 17.61 4.88 20.63
C PRO A 757 17.66 6.23 19.93
N ASP A 758 17.95 6.28 18.62
CA ASP A 758 17.95 7.50 17.80
C ASP A 758 16.61 8.22 17.75
N ILE A 759 15.49 7.49 17.80
CA ILE A 759 14.14 8.07 17.86
C ILE A 759 13.75 8.38 19.31
N MET A 760 14.03 7.43 20.22
CA MET A 760 13.61 7.50 21.62
C MET A 760 14.43 8.47 22.47
N SER A 761 15.65 8.84 22.06
CA SER A 761 16.49 9.81 22.78
C SER A 761 16.21 11.28 22.42
N THR A 762 15.36 11.55 21.43
CA THR A 762 14.99 12.92 21.04
C THR A 762 14.38 13.67 22.24
N PRO A 763 14.86 14.86 22.62
CA PRO A 763 14.32 15.60 23.77
C PRO A 763 12.85 15.97 23.53
N ASP A 764 12.01 15.81 24.55
CA ASP A 764 10.64 16.33 24.51
C ASP A 764 10.67 17.86 24.40
N ALA A 765 9.74 18.43 23.62
CA ALA A 765 9.71 19.88 23.30
C ALA A 765 9.74 20.80 24.53
N ASP A 766 9.34 20.30 25.71
CA ASP A 766 9.24 21.07 26.96
C ASP A 766 10.23 20.65 28.07
N GLY A 767 11.12 19.68 27.83
CA GLY A 767 12.19 19.30 28.78
C GLY A 767 11.74 18.79 30.16
N ALA A 768 10.43 18.56 30.36
CA ALA A 768 9.86 18.03 31.59
C ALA A 768 9.94 16.50 31.61
N ALA A 769 10.29 15.91 32.75
CA ALA A 769 10.21 14.47 32.94
C ALA A 769 8.73 14.04 32.93
N VAL A 770 8.27 13.47 31.81
CA VAL A 770 6.93 12.89 31.71
C VAL A 770 6.98 11.47 32.30
N PRO A 771 6.16 11.15 33.32
CA PRO A 771 6.12 9.79 33.85
C PRO A 771 5.51 8.82 32.83
N ASP A 772 6.12 7.65 32.68
CA ASP A 772 5.59 6.56 31.83
C ASP A 772 4.18 6.17 32.29
N GLY A 773 3.25 6.04 31.35
CA GLY A 773 1.86 5.75 31.67
C GLY A 773 0.98 5.55 30.45
N VAL A 774 -0.22 5.03 30.66
CA VAL A 774 -1.22 4.85 29.61
C VAL A 774 -2.20 6.03 29.58
N GLY A 775 -2.72 6.34 28.40
CA GLY A 775 -3.81 7.30 28.22
C GLY A 775 -5.12 6.85 28.89
N GLN A 776 -6.11 7.75 28.96
CA GLN A 776 -7.42 7.41 29.51
C GLN A 776 -8.17 6.42 28.60
N ILE A 777 -8.90 5.49 29.23
CA ILE A 777 -9.74 4.52 28.52
C ILE A 777 -10.99 5.23 27.99
N THR A 778 -11.24 5.11 26.68
CA THR A 778 -12.46 5.60 26.04
C THR A 778 -13.63 4.71 26.42
N LYS A 779 -14.62 5.25 27.15
CA LYS A 779 -15.78 4.47 27.65
C LYS A 779 -16.73 3.95 26.56
N ASN A 780 -16.65 4.46 25.32
CA ASN A 780 -17.55 4.11 24.20
C ASN A 780 -16.76 3.67 22.95
N SER A 781 -16.05 2.55 23.04
CA SER A 781 -15.35 1.97 21.88
C SER A 781 -16.31 1.26 20.91
N THR A 782 -16.17 1.54 19.62
CA THR A 782 -16.97 0.93 18.54
C THR A 782 -16.48 -0.49 18.26
N PHE A 783 -15.17 -0.69 18.24
CA PHE A 783 -14.50 -1.94 17.91
C PHE A 783 -13.95 -2.68 19.13
N GLY A 784 -13.59 -1.94 20.19
CA GLY A 784 -13.09 -2.46 21.45
C GLY A 784 -14.17 -2.90 22.43
N GLU A 785 -13.77 -3.79 23.33
CA GLU A 785 -14.60 -4.31 24.41
C GLU A 785 -14.48 -3.39 25.63
N ALA A 786 -14.91 -2.13 25.50
CA ALA A 786 -15.06 -1.26 26.67
C ALA A 786 -16.18 -1.84 27.55
N GLU A 787 -15.77 -2.59 28.57
CA GLU A 787 -16.65 -3.25 29.51
C GLU A 787 -17.35 -2.21 30.40
N VAL A 788 -18.68 -2.28 30.42
CA VAL A 788 -19.52 -1.46 31.31
C VAL A 788 -19.29 -1.91 32.75
N GLU A 789 -19.29 -0.98 33.70
CA GLU A 789 -18.97 -1.22 35.13
C GLU A 789 -19.82 -2.32 35.84
N ASP A 790 -20.92 -2.81 35.22
CA ASP A 790 -21.71 -3.96 35.71
C ASP A 790 -22.05 -4.95 34.56
N ILE A 791 -21.18 -5.94 34.33
CA ILE A 791 -21.31 -7.01 33.31
C ILE A 791 -22.39 -8.06 33.68
N THR A 792 -22.92 -8.04 34.92
CA THR A 792 -23.94 -9.01 35.36
C THR A 792 -25.37 -8.55 35.12
N ALA A 793 -25.56 -7.29 34.73
CA ALA A 793 -26.85 -6.64 34.55
C ALA A 793 -27.52 -6.87 33.17
N TRP A 794 -26.96 -7.76 32.33
CA TRP A 794 -27.38 -7.99 30.94
C TRP A 794 -28.36 -9.14 30.77
#